data_AF-A0A6N8GB26-F1
#
_entry.id   AF-A0A6N8GB26-F1
#
_cell.length_a   1.000
_cell.length_b   1.000
_cell.length_c   1.000
_cell.angle_alpha   90.00
_cell.angle_beta   90.00
_cell.angle_gamma   90.00
#
_symmetry.space_group_name_H-M   'P 1'
#
loop_
_entity.id
_entity.type
_entity.pdbx_description
1 polymer ?
#
loop_
_entity_poly.entity_id
_entity_poly.type
_entity_poly.pdbx_seq_one_letter_code
_entity_poly.pdbx_strand_id
1 'polypeptide(L)'
;MAASNRDRVGQGFEILAEGLKPFVETRMSAAAPSGQDWLEFWKRREEKRSGSGYTYSKDDPQLLLRILTEEWRVFKDHLSRAESSLASELRQTRNEWAHNAPFSFDDAYRALDTTERLLSAVGATEQAERVRKMRIDLQRATYEAETKRNAKAAETPVSVPGSQDGHGLKPWREVLHPHTDIATGNYAAAEFAADLHRVAFGDGTSSAEYADPMLFFQRTYLTDGLRDLLTWAVRRIGGDTNAPPIVNLQTNFGGGKTHSMLSLWHLFSGEHGEQEYPQEFQELLDGRGIKELGGRVRRVALVGNHIPAGEARTMADGTVLHTLWGELAWQLGGREAYDIVAEADRTRSNPASALNDLIQAYSPCLILVDEWVAYARQLYDRDDLPGGSFATQFTFAQTLTEVVSGIPGSMLVVSIPASHESTDGSDDSSNELETGGANGRAALQSLQNAIRRKADQWRPASSHESFEIVRRRLFQEPDSRARSAIDATARAYLQFYAKHRDEFPSGSAELDYEKRIKATYPIHPELFQRLYDDWSALDRFQRTRGVLRLMSVVIHELWRDEDPAPLIMPGSIPLDAHRVRTEISQYLEDNFKPVIDADIDGADATPNRIDTERTLYGQRRLTTRLARTIFFGSAPTLKGSNKGIDQQRIWLGTAIPGDTVGNFGGALHLLSDRAHYLYSDGSRYWYDTQPSVTRLARDHAERLREHPEDVWAYLRERLQPERRRRGAFAAVNVAVEHTNEVRDTDVASLVILHPRYAHTRRNDSSDAREFADSVLRQCGSAQRTNRNMVVFLAPDERRLAELTEAARDHIAWKGIVDRLDELELSPQQAAHARGKLASADEAVAGRIPQTYFWVFAPMQRPGRPLQWEELRADRGPDGLAERVTEKLRANAQLLSEISAPAVRRDLDSKLGSEQAWGKGYLTFGDLWGYCCKYAYLPRLTGRHVLEDAIRACFDRGVTWEHEGFALAESYDEGEGRFSGLLLPMEDPAPAHISDAMLLVRPDLAVSQREAEKAAREAAQVPSIDDATRADPGGTAQAEGTHPTPDSRKGQPSAPSPQQPQRPANTRFYGSYTVDPGRYGRDFTNLAQEVLRHLVAVEGADVTISVEIKATHDGGFAEDTVRVVSENANTLKFDEAGFADE
;
A
#
# COMPACT_ATOMS: atom_id res chain seq x y z
N MET A 1 23.02 53.00 11.18
CA MET A 1 23.09 52.10 12.36
C MET A 1 21.71 52.07 13.00
N ALA A 2 21.30 50.98 13.63
CA ALA A 2 20.05 50.96 14.40
C ALA A 2 20.26 51.70 15.73
N ALA A 3 19.28 52.50 16.16
CA ALA A 3 19.32 53.15 17.47
C ALA A 3 19.32 52.11 18.60
N SER A 4 20.08 52.35 19.67
CA SER A 4 20.03 51.53 20.88
C SER A 4 18.80 51.87 21.72
N ASN A 5 18.47 51.01 22.69
CA ASN A 5 17.38 51.26 23.62
C ASN A 5 17.62 52.51 24.48
N ARG A 6 18.88 52.75 24.88
CA ARG A 6 19.30 53.98 25.57
C ARG A 6 19.09 55.23 24.70
N ASP A 7 19.31 55.13 23.39
CA ASP A 7 19.10 56.28 22.49
C ASP A 7 17.62 56.60 22.31
N ARG A 8 16.76 55.58 22.19
CA ARG A 8 15.29 55.74 22.18
C ARG A 8 14.77 56.39 23.46
N VAL A 9 15.28 55.97 24.63
CA VAL A 9 14.94 56.57 25.93
C VAL A 9 15.42 58.03 26.01
N GLY A 10 16.62 58.34 25.48
CA GLY A 10 17.12 59.71 25.40
C GLY A 10 16.23 60.63 24.55
N GLN A 11 15.89 60.18 23.35
CA GLN A 11 14.95 60.88 22.46
C GLN A 11 13.55 61.00 23.09
N GLY A 12 13.11 60.01 23.89
CA GLY A 12 11.90 60.10 24.71
C GLY A 12 11.96 61.23 25.74
N PHE A 13 13.10 61.43 26.40
CA PHE A 13 13.31 62.54 27.35
C PHE A 13 13.39 63.92 26.68
N GLU A 14 13.88 64.01 25.43
CA GLU A 14 13.82 65.26 24.65
C GLU A 14 12.37 65.66 24.35
N ILE A 15 11.54 64.71 23.89
CA ILE A 15 10.10 64.91 23.63
C ILE A 15 9.34 65.19 24.93
N LEU A 16 9.74 64.55 26.04
CA LEU A 16 9.19 64.83 27.37
C LEU A 16 9.45 66.28 27.80
N ALA A 17 10.67 66.78 27.62
CA ALA A 17 11.01 68.16 27.95
C ALA A 17 10.18 69.16 27.12
N GLU A 18 10.04 68.89 25.82
CA GLU A 18 9.24 69.69 24.88
C GLU A 18 7.77 69.82 25.35
N GLY A 19 7.15 68.72 25.77
CA GLY A 19 5.74 68.71 26.21
C GLY A 19 5.52 69.17 27.65
N LEU A 20 6.44 68.91 28.57
CA LEU A 20 6.33 69.35 29.96
C LEU A 20 6.59 70.86 30.14
N LYS A 21 7.48 71.46 29.33
CA LYS A 21 7.93 72.85 29.50
C LYS A 21 6.78 73.87 29.52
N PRO A 22 5.82 73.90 28.56
CA PRO A 22 4.71 74.87 28.59
C PRO A 22 3.78 74.69 29.79
N PHE A 23 3.53 73.45 30.21
CA PHE A 23 2.69 73.12 31.37
C PHE A 23 3.35 73.61 32.68
N VAL A 24 4.62 73.26 32.89
CA VAL A 24 5.38 73.69 34.08
C VAL A 24 5.54 75.21 34.11
N GLU A 25 5.94 75.84 33.00
CA GLU A 25 6.12 77.29 32.90
C GLU A 25 4.83 78.07 33.22
N THR A 26 3.69 77.64 32.67
CA THR A 26 2.39 78.30 32.91
C THR A 26 2.00 78.25 34.39
N ARG A 27 2.13 77.09 35.04
CA ARG A 27 1.71 76.91 36.44
C ARG A 27 2.71 77.54 37.43
N MET A 28 4.01 77.40 37.18
CA MET A 28 5.05 78.01 38.04
C MET A 28 5.05 79.54 37.94
N SER A 29 4.79 80.12 36.75
CA SER A 29 4.63 81.57 36.60
C SER A 29 3.43 82.10 37.40
N ALA A 30 2.32 81.36 37.42
CA ALA A 30 1.13 81.73 38.19
C ALA A 30 1.31 81.57 39.72
N ALA A 31 2.26 80.73 40.16
CA ALA A 31 2.60 80.53 41.57
C ALA A 31 3.75 81.44 42.07
N ALA A 32 4.43 82.16 41.18
CA ALA A 32 5.56 83.03 41.51
C ALA A 32 5.09 84.42 42.01
N PRO A 33 5.89 85.11 42.85
CA PRO A 33 5.60 86.50 43.23
C PRO A 33 5.55 87.43 42.02
N SER A 34 4.56 88.33 41.99
CA SER A 34 4.23 89.20 40.85
C SER A 34 5.45 89.86 40.19
N GLY A 35 5.71 89.50 38.93
CA GLY A 35 6.77 90.10 38.11
C GLY A 35 8.16 89.46 38.22
N GLN A 36 8.32 88.31 38.87
CA GLN A 36 9.57 87.54 38.90
C GLN A 36 9.51 86.34 37.96
N ASP A 37 10.60 86.01 37.24
CA ASP A 37 10.72 84.72 36.57
C ASP A 37 10.75 83.61 37.64
N TRP A 38 9.82 82.67 37.52
CA TRP A 38 9.67 81.55 38.43
C TRP A 38 10.96 80.72 38.56
N LEU A 39 11.78 80.65 37.50
CA LEU A 39 13.04 79.89 37.52
C LEU A 39 14.10 80.59 38.37
N GLU A 40 14.27 81.90 38.25
CA GLU A 40 15.19 82.68 39.10
C GLU A 40 14.71 82.71 40.56
N PHE A 41 13.40 82.77 40.80
CA PHE A 41 12.83 82.64 42.15
C PHE A 41 13.11 81.26 42.77
N TRP A 42 12.85 80.18 42.02
CA TRP A 42 13.12 78.80 42.47
C TRP A 42 14.61 78.56 42.70
N LYS A 43 15.48 79.02 41.79
CA LYS A 43 16.93 78.92 41.89
C LYS A 43 17.47 79.62 43.13
N ARG A 44 17.09 80.87 43.41
CA ARG A 44 17.52 81.61 44.62
C ARG A 44 17.05 80.97 45.93
N ARG A 45 15.92 80.26 45.90
CA ARG A 45 15.40 79.48 47.03
C ARG A 45 16.19 78.18 47.21
N GLU A 46 16.62 77.56 46.12
CA GLU A 46 17.40 76.32 46.11
C GLU A 46 18.89 76.55 46.44
N GLU A 47 19.51 77.63 45.95
CA GLU A 47 20.88 78.04 46.32
C GLU A 47 21.01 78.24 47.84
N LYS A 48 19.99 78.82 48.48
CA LYS A 48 19.89 78.95 49.95
C LYS A 48 19.70 77.62 50.69
N ARG A 49 19.35 76.55 49.99
CA ARG A 49 19.04 75.22 50.54
C ARG A 49 20.14 74.19 50.28
N SER A 50 20.82 74.28 49.13
CA SER A 50 21.83 73.32 48.68
C SER A 50 23.26 73.87 48.66
N GLY A 51 23.44 75.19 48.66
CA GLY A 51 24.75 75.85 48.54
C GLY A 51 25.44 75.70 47.17
N SER A 52 24.76 75.13 46.15
CA SER A 52 25.35 74.79 44.86
C SER A 52 24.82 75.65 43.70
N GLY A 53 25.73 76.39 43.05
CA GLY A 53 25.42 77.26 41.91
C GLY A 53 25.33 76.52 40.57
N TYR A 54 24.35 75.61 40.44
CA TYR A 54 24.10 74.92 39.17
C TYR A 54 23.39 75.83 38.14
N THR A 55 23.76 75.66 36.86
CA THR A 55 23.04 76.25 35.73
C THR A 55 21.80 75.40 35.42
N TYR A 56 20.62 75.98 35.59
CA TYR A 56 19.34 75.34 35.29
C TYR A 56 18.76 75.85 33.96
N SER A 57 18.20 74.96 33.16
CA SER A 57 17.52 75.28 31.88
C SER A 57 16.07 74.84 31.90
N LYS A 58 15.17 75.66 31.34
CA LYS A 58 13.74 75.31 31.16
C LYS A 58 13.53 74.15 30.20
N ASP A 59 14.58 73.74 29.48
CA ASP A 59 14.61 72.63 28.52
C ASP A 59 15.30 71.36 29.08
N ASP A 60 15.73 71.34 30.35
CA ASP A 60 16.23 70.09 30.98
C ASP A 60 15.06 69.24 31.51
N PRO A 61 14.83 68.01 30.99
CA PRO A 61 13.78 67.13 31.51
C PRO A 61 13.94 66.82 33.01
N GLN A 62 15.17 66.80 33.55
CA GLN A 62 15.38 66.60 34.99
C GLN A 62 14.86 67.76 35.82
N LEU A 63 15.02 69.00 35.36
CA LEU A 63 14.49 70.16 36.06
C LEU A 63 12.96 70.12 36.05
N LEU A 64 12.35 69.82 34.91
CA LEU A 64 10.90 69.75 34.76
C LEU A 64 10.29 68.63 35.63
N LEU A 65 10.86 67.42 35.60
CA LEU A 65 10.47 66.32 36.48
C LEU A 65 10.73 66.63 37.97
N ARG A 66 11.83 67.33 38.29
CA ARG A 66 12.13 67.79 39.65
C ARG A 66 11.09 68.78 40.17
N ILE A 67 10.64 69.72 39.34
CA ILE A 67 9.62 70.71 39.72
C ILE A 67 8.27 70.04 39.95
N LEU A 68 7.83 69.14 39.04
CA LEU A 68 6.57 68.39 39.20
C LEU A 68 6.54 67.58 40.51
N THR A 69 7.67 67.00 40.91
CA THR A 69 7.77 66.16 42.11
C THR A 69 7.98 66.93 43.41
N GLU A 70 8.72 68.05 43.40
CA GLU A 70 9.01 68.83 44.62
C GLU A 70 7.98 69.94 44.88
N GLU A 71 7.47 70.62 43.85
CA GLU A 71 6.44 71.66 43.96
C GLU A 71 5.02 71.11 43.78
N TRP A 72 4.78 69.84 44.14
CA TRP A 72 3.51 69.11 43.92
C TRP A 72 2.24 69.90 44.32
N ARG A 73 2.33 70.81 45.29
CA ARG A 73 1.22 71.70 45.72
C ARG A 73 0.70 72.63 44.62
N VAL A 74 1.53 72.94 43.63
CA VAL A 74 1.19 73.74 42.43
C VAL A 74 0.46 72.89 41.38
N PHE A 75 0.66 71.57 41.39
CA PHE A 75 0.15 70.63 40.39
C PHE A 75 -0.99 69.73 40.89
N LYS A 76 -1.23 69.67 42.21
CA LYS A 76 -2.22 68.79 42.89
C LYS A 76 -3.67 68.88 42.37
N ASP A 77 -4.03 70.01 41.76
CA ASP A 77 -5.38 70.27 41.22
C ASP A 77 -5.45 70.02 39.69
N HIS A 78 -4.36 69.49 39.11
CA HIS A 78 -4.17 69.27 37.67
C HIS A 78 -3.57 67.89 37.34
N LEU A 79 -2.88 67.25 38.28
CA LEU A 79 -2.40 65.86 38.19
C LEU A 79 -2.83 65.10 39.45
N SER A 80 -3.38 63.90 39.28
CA SER A 80 -3.68 62.99 40.39
C SER A 80 -2.41 62.47 41.06
N ARG A 81 -2.57 61.77 42.19
CA ARG A 81 -1.44 61.08 42.86
C ARG A 81 -0.79 60.02 41.96
N ALA A 82 -1.57 59.36 41.10
CA ALA A 82 -1.06 58.33 40.18
C ALA A 82 -0.25 58.97 39.04
N GLU A 83 -0.74 60.05 38.43
CA GLU A 83 0.00 60.74 37.36
C GLU A 83 1.26 61.43 37.92
N SER A 84 1.19 61.95 39.15
CA SER A 84 2.35 62.49 39.86
C SER A 84 3.42 61.43 40.17
N SER A 85 3.06 60.15 40.31
CA SER A 85 4.07 59.09 40.49
C SER A 85 4.80 58.74 39.20
N LEU A 86 4.19 58.92 38.02
CA LEU A 86 4.88 58.76 36.72
C LEU A 86 6.07 59.72 36.59
N ALA A 87 5.92 60.97 37.05
CA ALA A 87 7.00 61.95 37.10
C ALA A 87 8.11 61.59 38.10
N SER A 88 7.79 60.78 39.13
CA SER A 88 8.78 60.26 40.08
C SER A 88 9.56 59.09 39.49
N GLU A 89 8.88 58.17 38.80
CA GLU A 89 9.50 57.07 38.06
C GLU A 89 10.46 57.60 36.97
N LEU A 90 9.98 58.48 36.10
CA LEU A 90 10.81 59.06 35.03
C LEU A 90 12.01 59.85 35.54
N ARG A 91 11.93 60.45 36.74
CA ARG A 91 13.07 61.12 37.39
C ARG A 91 14.16 60.13 37.82
N GLN A 92 13.79 58.92 38.24
CA GLN A 92 14.75 57.83 38.45
C GLN A 92 15.32 57.34 37.12
N THR A 93 14.46 57.05 36.13
CA THR A 93 14.86 56.57 34.80
C THR A 93 15.81 57.55 34.08
N ARG A 94 15.61 58.87 34.23
CA ARG A 94 16.52 59.90 33.71
C ARG A 94 17.89 59.85 34.41
N ASN A 95 17.93 59.65 35.73
CA ASN A 95 19.21 59.50 36.45
C ASN A 95 19.98 58.28 35.94
N GLU A 96 19.31 57.13 35.78
CA GLU A 96 19.91 55.88 35.27
C GLU A 96 20.46 56.08 33.84
N TRP A 97 19.68 56.72 32.97
CA TRP A 97 20.10 57.10 31.62
C TRP A 97 21.32 58.03 31.61
N ALA A 98 21.33 59.06 32.47
CA ALA A 98 22.43 60.01 32.60
C ALA A 98 23.71 59.40 33.18
N HIS A 99 23.59 58.36 34.01
CA HIS A 99 24.71 57.55 34.51
C HIS A 99 25.15 56.43 33.53
N ASN A 100 24.61 56.41 32.30
CA ASN A 100 24.89 55.41 31.27
C ASN A 100 24.54 53.98 31.67
N ALA A 101 23.48 53.79 32.46
CA ALA A 101 22.93 52.46 32.70
C ALA A 101 22.52 51.79 31.37
N PRO A 102 22.68 50.46 31.23
CA PRO A 102 22.10 49.71 30.13
C PRO A 102 20.58 49.62 30.31
N PHE A 103 19.84 49.74 29.21
CA PHE A 103 18.39 49.56 29.17
C PHE A 103 18.05 48.27 28.42
N SER A 104 17.29 47.37 29.05
CA SER A 104 16.70 46.21 28.38
C SER A 104 15.61 46.62 27.38
N PHE A 105 14.89 45.65 26.82
CA PHE A 105 13.66 45.95 26.07
C PHE A 105 12.58 46.50 27.00
N ASP A 106 12.33 45.83 28.12
CA ASP A 106 11.25 46.16 29.05
C ASP A 106 11.48 47.51 29.74
N ASP A 107 12.72 47.83 30.12
CA ASP A 107 13.07 49.13 30.71
C ASP A 107 12.79 50.28 29.74
N ALA A 108 13.14 50.10 28.45
CA ALA A 108 12.95 51.12 27.43
C ALA A 108 11.48 51.22 26.97
N TYR A 109 10.77 50.09 26.91
CA TYR A 109 9.33 50.07 26.64
C TYR A 109 8.56 50.77 27.77
N ARG A 110 8.87 50.45 29.04
CA ARG A 110 8.28 51.09 30.22
C ARG A 110 8.62 52.58 30.28
N ALA A 111 9.88 52.96 30.05
CA ALA A 111 10.27 54.37 30.02
C ALA A 111 9.45 55.18 29.00
N LEU A 112 9.23 54.62 27.80
CA LEU A 112 8.41 55.27 26.77
C LEU A 112 6.91 55.26 27.13
N ASP A 113 6.38 54.19 27.70
CA ASP A 113 4.97 54.09 28.14
C ASP A 113 4.66 55.06 29.29
N THR A 114 5.50 55.13 30.32
CA THR A 114 5.40 56.09 31.43
C THR A 114 5.54 57.53 30.92
N THR A 115 6.38 57.78 29.89
CA THR A 115 6.52 59.07 29.21
C THR A 115 5.25 59.46 28.43
N GLU A 116 4.69 58.55 27.63
CA GLU A 116 3.45 58.73 26.88
C GLU A 116 2.26 59.06 27.80
N ARG A 117 2.13 58.33 28.91
CA ARG A 117 1.09 58.56 29.93
C ARG A 117 1.23 59.91 30.61
N LEU A 118 2.45 60.32 31.01
CA LEU A 118 2.66 61.62 31.65
C LEU A 118 2.40 62.79 30.67
N LEU A 119 2.82 62.67 29.42
CA LEU A 119 2.53 63.67 28.38
C LEU A 119 1.03 63.79 28.10
N SER A 120 0.32 62.66 28.07
CA SER A 120 -1.14 62.65 27.96
C SER A 120 -1.82 63.34 29.15
N ALA A 121 -1.36 63.09 30.39
CA ALA A 121 -1.91 63.69 31.62
C ALA A 121 -1.73 65.21 31.69
N VAL A 122 -0.62 65.77 31.15
CA VAL A 122 -0.44 67.23 31.05
C VAL A 122 -1.11 67.87 29.82
N GLY A 123 -1.73 67.07 28.95
CA GLY A 123 -2.38 67.54 27.71
C GLY A 123 -1.45 67.75 26.51
N ALA A 124 -0.20 67.27 26.57
CA ALA A 124 0.80 67.38 25.50
C ALA A 124 0.61 66.24 24.45
N THR A 125 -0.53 66.26 23.75
CA THR A 125 -1.00 65.15 22.91
C THR A 125 -0.12 64.85 21.69
N GLU A 126 0.45 65.88 21.05
CA GLU A 126 1.36 65.69 19.91
C GLU A 126 2.66 64.98 20.35
N GLN A 127 3.21 65.39 21.47
CA GLN A 127 4.40 64.80 22.08
C GLN A 127 4.11 63.37 22.56
N ALA A 128 2.94 63.12 23.14
CA ALA A 128 2.49 61.78 23.52
C ALA A 128 2.43 60.81 22.31
N GLU A 129 1.80 61.22 21.20
CA GLU A 129 1.72 60.38 19.99
C GLU A 129 3.10 60.14 19.33
N ARG A 130 4.02 61.10 19.41
CA ARG A 130 5.42 60.92 18.98
C ARG A 130 6.13 59.83 19.79
N VAL A 131 5.97 59.83 21.11
CA VAL A 131 6.52 58.80 22.01
C VAL A 131 5.84 57.44 21.81
N ARG A 132 4.51 57.43 21.67
CA ARG A 132 3.70 56.24 21.36
C ARG A 132 4.17 55.53 20.09
N LYS A 133 4.47 56.31 19.03
CA LYS A 133 5.05 55.76 17.80
C LYS A 133 6.42 55.10 18.07
N MET A 134 7.30 55.75 18.83
CA MET A 134 8.61 55.18 19.20
C MET A 134 8.49 53.88 20.00
N ARG A 135 7.48 53.76 20.88
CA ARG A 135 7.16 52.54 21.64
C ARG A 135 6.71 51.41 20.72
N ILE A 136 5.83 51.69 19.75
CA ILE A 136 5.36 50.73 18.74
C ILE A 136 6.51 50.27 17.82
N ASP A 137 7.35 51.21 17.35
CA ASP A 137 8.50 50.89 16.48
C ASP A 137 9.58 50.07 17.24
N LEU A 138 9.77 50.30 18.54
CA LEU A 138 10.61 49.47 19.42
C LEU A 138 10.03 48.05 19.57
N GLN A 139 8.73 47.92 19.81
CA GLN A 139 8.06 46.61 19.94
C GLN A 139 8.17 45.79 18.64
N ARG A 140 7.92 46.42 17.47
CA ARG A 140 8.07 45.76 16.16
C ARG A 140 9.52 45.31 15.92
N ALA A 141 10.50 46.20 16.12
CA ALA A 141 11.91 45.88 15.90
C ALA A 141 12.40 44.74 16.79
N THR A 142 11.89 44.64 18.02
CA THR A 142 12.21 43.55 18.94
C THR A 142 11.58 42.24 18.48
N TYR A 143 10.31 42.23 18.09
CA TYR A 143 9.62 41.04 17.57
C TYR A 143 10.30 40.48 16.30
N GLU A 144 10.72 41.36 15.37
CA GLU A 144 11.51 40.97 14.20
C GLU A 144 12.90 40.40 14.56
N ALA A 145 13.54 40.96 15.59
CA ALA A 145 14.84 40.49 16.08
C ALA A 145 14.72 39.14 16.80
N GLU A 146 13.67 38.93 17.60
CA GLU A 146 13.39 37.66 18.27
C GLU A 146 12.99 36.57 17.27
N THR A 147 12.19 36.89 16.26
CA THR A 147 11.87 35.94 15.18
C THR A 147 13.15 35.47 14.47
N LYS A 148 14.08 36.39 14.17
CA LYS A 148 15.40 36.07 13.59
C LYS A 148 16.33 35.36 14.58
N ARG A 149 16.25 35.66 15.89
CA ARG A 149 17.06 35.03 16.94
C ARG A 149 16.60 33.61 17.23
N ASN A 150 15.29 33.36 17.22
CA ASN A 150 14.69 32.04 17.41
C ASN A 150 14.97 31.13 16.20
N ALA A 151 14.96 31.69 14.98
CA ALA A 151 15.42 30.98 13.79
C ALA A 151 16.89 30.52 13.90
N LYS A 152 17.77 31.30 14.56
CA LYS A 152 19.16 30.89 14.85
C LYS A 152 19.33 30.02 16.11
N ALA A 153 18.49 30.20 17.14
CA ALA A 153 18.55 29.39 18.35
C ALA A 153 18.11 27.94 18.09
N ALA A 154 17.39 27.68 17.00
CA ALA A 154 17.08 26.35 16.48
C ALA A 154 18.29 25.59 15.88
N GLU A 155 19.47 26.22 15.78
CA GLU A 155 20.70 25.60 15.21
C GLU A 155 21.52 24.80 16.26
N THR A 156 20.93 24.40 17.41
CA THR A 156 21.58 23.54 18.42
C THR A 156 20.84 22.21 18.58
N PRO A 157 21.13 21.17 17.76
CA PRO A 157 20.44 19.89 17.83
C PRO A 157 20.99 18.96 18.91
N VAL A 158 20.08 18.29 19.62
CA VAL A 158 20.31 16.92 20.09
C VAL A 158 19.64 16.03 19.05
N SER A 159 20.43 15.25 18.31
CA SER A 159 19.96 14.61 17.07
C SER A 159 19.33 13.25 17.30
N VAL A 160 18.10 13.06 16.82
CA VAL A 160 17.62 11.73 16.43
C VAL A 160 18.47 11.24 15.25
N PRO A 161 19.01 10.01 15.26
CA PRO A 161 19.82 9.52 14.15
C PRO A 161 19.06 9.53 12.80
N GLY A 162 19.69 10.13 11.77
CA GLY A 162 19.22 10.06 10.38
C GLY A 162 18.73 11.38 9.76
N SER A 163 18.57 12.48 10.50
CA SER A 163 18.10 13.75 9.94
C SER A 163 19.18 14.46 9.10
N GLN A 164 19.27 14.13 7.80
CA GLN A 164 19.92 14.99 6.81
C GLN A 164 19.03 16.21 6.52
N ASP A 165 19.08 17.21 7.41
CA ASP A 165 18.81 18.65 7.18
C ASP A 165 18.58 19.40 8.51
N GLY A 166 19.65 19.79 9.21
CA GLY A 166 19.73 20.93 10.15
C GLY A 166 18.91 20.97 11.45
N HIS A 167 17.70 20.40 11.48
CA HIS A 167 16.69 20.67 12.52
C HIS A 167 16.14 19.36 13.11
N GLY A 168 16.81 18.86 14.16
CA GLY A 168 16.29 17.74 14.95
C GLY A 168 15.03 18.16 15.70
N LEU A 169 13.87 17.59 15.35
CA LEU A 169 12.66 17.68 16.16
C LEU A 169 12.89 16.98 17.50
N LYS A 170 12.41 17.60 18.59
CA LYS A 170 12.49 17.03 19.94
C LYS A 170 11.55 15.83 20.09
N PRO A 171 11.94 14.78 20.83
CA PRO A 171 11.02 13.76 21.32
C PRO A 171 9.89 14.42 22.14
N TRP A 172 8.66 13.90 22.04
CA TRP A 172 7.51 14.54 22.66
C TRP A 172 7.62 14.69 24.19
N ARG A 173 8.31 13.75 24.87
CA ARG A 173 8.57 13.81 26.32
C ARG A 173 9.41 15.00 26.78
N GLU A 174 10.20 15.61 25.89
CA GLU A 174 11.00 16.81 26.19
C GLU A 174 10.19 18.11 26.04
N VAL A 175 8.96 17.99 25.53
CA VAL A 175 8.07 19.11 25.19
C VAL A 175 6.84 19.11 26.07
N LEU A 176 6.24 17.94 26.34
CA LEU A 176 5.08 17.82 27.23
C LEU A 176 5.18 16.58 28.13
N HIS A 177 5.04 16.79 29.43
CA HIS A 177 5.02 15.74 30.42
C HIS A 177 3.59 15.20 30.62
N PRO A 178 3.38 13.87 30.72
CA PRO A 178 2.13 13.32 31.21
C PRO A 178 1.91 13.68 32.68
N HIS A 179 0.69 13.52 33.17
CA HIS A 179 0.42 13.60 34.62
C HIS A 179 1.12 12.46 35.39
N THR A 180 1.39 12.68 36.68
CA THR A 180 2.22 11.79 37.52
C THR A 180 1.62 10.39 37.70
N ASP A 181 0.30 10.30 37.74
CA ASP A 181 -0.50 9.06 37.76
C ASP A 181 -0.20 8.17 36.53
N ILE A 182 -0.25 8.77 35.33
CA ILE A 182 0.07 8.11 34.05
C ILE A 182 1.57 7.79 33.96
N ALA A 183 2.44 8.75 34.32
CA ALA A 183 3.89 8.58 34.30
C ALA A 183 4.35 7.40 35.19
N THR A 184 3.74 7.24 36.37
CA THR A 184 4.08 6.15 37.31
C THR A 184 3.36 4.83 37.04
N GLY A 185 2.36 4.81 36.15
CA GLY A 185 1.62 3.59 35.81
C GLY A 185 0.55 3.19 36.84
N ASN A 186 0.19 4.13 37.72
CA ASN A 186 -0.76 3.96 38.81
C ASN A 186 -2.10 4.62 38.46
N TYR A 187 -2.72 4.16 37.37
CA TYR A 187 -4.06 4.53 36.94
C TYR A 187 -5.02 3.36 37.21
N ALA A 188 -5.96 3.52 38.12
CA ALA A 188 -6.98 2.52 38.41
C ALA A 188 -8.14 2.63 37.41
N ALA A 189 -8.67 1.48 36.96
CA ALA A 189 -9.77 1.43 35.99
C ALA A 189 -11.08 2.12 36.47
N ALA A 190 -11.16 2.44 37.76
CA ALA A 190 -12.24 3.20 38.40
C ALA A 190 -12.04 4.72 38.37
N GLU A 191 -10.82 5.26 38.26
CA GLU A 191 -10.57 6.70 38.36
C GLU A 191 -11.17 7.48 37.20
N PHE A 192 -11.07 6.97 35.96
CA PHE A 192 -11.71 7.55 34.77
C PHE A 192 -13.24 7.39 34.74
N ALA A 193 -13.92 7.32 35.89
CA ALA A 193 -15.37 7.40 36.02
C ALA A 193 -15.74 8.48 37.04
N ALA A 194 -16.29 9.58 36.53
CA ALA A 194 -16.97 10.56 37.35
C ALA A 194 -18.13 9.88 38.10
N ASP A 195 -18.19 10.04 39.43
CA ASP A 195 -19.22 9.48 40.31
C ASP A 195 -19.73 10.61 41.22
N LEU A 196 -20.91 11.14 40.90
CA LEU A 196 -21.52 12.23 41.65
C LEU A 196 -21.86 11.84 43.09
N HIS A 197 -22.23 10.58 43.34
CA HIS A 197 -22.57 10.11 44.69
C HIS A 197 -21.33 10.07 45.58
N ARG A 198 -20.19 9.60 45.06
CA ARG A 198 -18.91 9.58 45.79
C ARG A 198 -18.35 10.97 46.10
N VAL A 199 -18.57 11.95 45.23
CA VAL A 199 -18.12 13.34 45.49
C VAL A 199 -19.10 14.09 46.39
N ALA A 200 -20.39 13.78 46.34
CA ALA A 200 -21.40 14.42 47.20
C ALA A 200 -21.46 13.85 48.63
N PHE A 201 -21.19 12.55 48.82
CA PHE A 201 -21.44 11.84 50.09
C PHE A 201 -20.30 10.92 50.56
N GLY A 202 -19.12 10.93 49.93
CA GLY A 202 -18.01 10.03 50.27
C GLY A 202 -17.02 10.61 51.29
N ASP A 203 -16.51 9.76 52.19
CA ASP A 203 -15.56 10.10 53.27
C ASP A 203 -14.12 10.40 52.78
N GLY A 204 -13.95 11.11 51.66
CA GLY A 204 -12.64 11.44 51.09
C GLY A 204 -11.91 10.27 50.41
N THR A 205 -12.55 9.11 50.25
CA THR A 205 -12.00 7.94 49.50
C THR A 205 -12.16 8.07 47.97
N SER A 206 -12.63 9.21 47.49
CA SER A 206 -12.72 9.57 46.08
C SER A 206 -11.35 10.00 45.53
N SER A 207 -11.10 9.80 44.23
CA SER A 207 -9.84 10.28 43.63
C SER A 207 -9.75 11.80 43.72
N ALA A 208 -8.58 12.30 44.15
CA ALA A 208 -8.40 13.73 44.44
C ALA A 208 -8.73 14.63 43.24
N GLU A 209 -8.45 14.17 42.01
CA GLU A 209 -8.77 14.90 40.77
C GLU A 209 -10.27 15.09 40.48
N TYR A 210 -11.16 14.38 41.18
CA TYR A 210 -12.62 14.57 41.09
C TYR A 210 -13.24 15.13 42.38
N ALA A 211 -12.58 14.96 43.53
CA ALA A 211 -13.06 15.46 44.81
C ALA A 211 -12.62 16.91 45.10
N ASP A 212 -11.40 17.30 44.73
CA ASP A 212 -10.87 18.65 44.89
C ASP A 212 -11.36 19.55 43.73
N PRO A 213 -12.06 20.67 44.00
CA PRO A 213 -12.57 21.56 42.95
C PRO A 213 -11.47 22.11 42.04
N MET A 214 -10.29 22.37 42.59
CA MET A 214 -9.21 23.05 41.87
C MET A 214 -8.48 22.09 40.91
N LEU A 215 -8.12 20.90 41.37
CA LEU A 215 -7.56 19.84 40.52
C LEU A 215 -8.56 19.43 39.43
N PHE A 216 -9.85 19.35 39.78
CA PHE A 216 -10.94 19.09 38.84
C PHE A 216 -10.98 20.14 37.72
N PHE A 217 -11.04 21.44 38.04
CA PHE A 217 -11.12 22.49 37.00
C PHE A 217 -9.83 22.68 36.21
N GLN A 218 -8.65 22.38 36.78
CA GLN A 218 -7.39 22.34 36.03
C GLN A 218 -7.41 21.24 34.96
N ARG A 219 -7.87 20.03 35.30
CA ARG A 219 -8.01 18.88 34.38
C ARG A 219 -9.27 18.93 33.48
N THR A 220 -10.14 19.93 33.66
CA THR A 220 -11.36 20.12 32.86
C THR A 220 -11.10 21.05 31.69
N TYR A 221 -11.44 20.61 30.47
CA TYR A 221 -11.51 21.49 29.30
C TYR A 221 -12.91 22.12 29.19
N LEU A 222 -12.97 23.44 29.00
CA LEU A 222 -14.21 24.21 28.96
C LEU A 222 -14.83 24.20 27.55
N THR A 223 -15.54 23.11 27.24
CA THR A 223 -16.34 22.93 26.01
C THR A 223 -17.42 24.01 25.87
N ASP A 224 -17.90 24.26 24.65
CA ASP A 224 -18.99 25.22 24.40
C ASP A 224 -20.27 24.80 25.17
N GLY A 225 -20.58 23.49 25.18
CA GLY A 225 -21.70 22.97 25.97
C GLY A 225 -21.53 23.18 27.48
N LEU A 226 -20.33 23.01 28.03
CA LEU A 226 -20.08 23.25 29.45
C LEU A 226 -20.08 24.75 29.77
N ARG A 227 -19.52 25.58 28.88
CA ARG A 227 -19.53 27.05 28.93
C ARG A 227 -20.96 27.59 29.01
N ASP A 228 -21.84 27.11 28.14
CA ASP A 228 -23.27 27.44 28.16
C ASP A 228 -23.92 26.99 29.48
N LEU A 229 -23.72 25.74 29.90
CA LEU A 229 -24.31 25.19 31.13
C LEU A 229 -23.92 25.98 32.39
N LEU A 230 -22.63 26.28 32.57
CA LEU A 230 -22.15 27.07 33.70
C LEU A 230 -22.69 28.51 33.64
N THR A 231 -22.74 29.12 32.45
CA THR A 231 -23.31 30.46 32.25
C THR A 231 -24.80 30.51 32.58
N TRP A 232 -25.58 29.52 32.15
CA TRP A 232 -27.00 29.40 32.49
C TRP A 232 -27.21 29.19 33.99
N ALA A 233 -26.41 28.31 34.61
CA ALA A 233 -26.53 28.04 36.03
C ALA A 233 -26.24 29.26 36.90
N VAL A 234 -25.12 29.96 36.68
CA VAL A 234 -24.79 31.16 37.48
C VAL A 234 -25.84 32.26 37.27
N ARG A 235 -26.41 32.42 36.06
CA ARG A 235 -27.54 33.33 35.83
C ARG A 235 -28.80 32.90 36.58
N ARG A 236 -29.23 31.64 36.46
CA ARG A 236 -30.47 31.11 37.07
C ARG A 236 -30.42 31.16 38.60
N ILE A 237 -29.32 30.70 39.18
CA ILE A 237 -29.04 30.74 40.61
C ILE A 237 -28.90 32.20 41.11
N GLY A 238 -28.33 33.09 40.28
CA GLY A 238 -28.32 34.54 40.50
C GLY A 238 -29.67 35.25 40.37
N GLY A 239 -30.76 34.51 40.11
CA GLY A 239 -32.14 35.04 40.06
C GLY A 239 -32.63 35.48 38.68
N ASP A 240 -31.85 35.30 37.61
CA ASP A 240 -32.29 35.63 36.24
C ASP A 240 -33.35 34.64 35.76
N THR A 241 -34.59 35.11 35.64
CA THR A 241 -35.73 34.30 35.17
C THR A 241 -35.68 33.98 33.68
N ASN A 242 -34.80 34.63 32.90
CA ASN A 242 -34.58 34.35 31.48
C ASN A 242 -33.53 33.24 31.26
N ALA A 243 -32.86 32.76 32.32
CA ALA A 243 -31.96 31.63 32.24
C ALA A 243 -32.73 30.30 32.39
N PRO A 244 -32.33 29.22 31.66
CA PRO A 244 -32.96 27.91 31.75
C PRO A 244 -33.16 27.41 33.19
N PRO A 245 -34.41 27.13 33.63
CA PRO A 245 -34.67 26.57 34.95
C PRO A 245 -34.33 25.08 35.04
N ILE A 246 -34.44 24.38 33.91
CA ILE A 246 -34.27 22.93 33.81
C ILE A 246 -33.36 22.66 32.61
N VAL A 247 -32.29 21.89 32.81
CA VAL A 247 -31.42 21.45 31.73
C VAL A 247 -31.38 19.93 31.68
N ASN A 248 -31.67 19.37 30.51
CA ASN A 248 -31.57 17.94 30.25
C ASN A 248 -30.19 17.65 29.64
N LEU A 249 -29.31 17.00 30.40
CA LEU A 249 -28.02 16.50 29.95
C LEU A 249 -28.25 15.23 29.13
N GLN A 250 -28.59 15.42 27.85
CA GLN A 250 -28.63 14.34 26.87
C GLN A 250 -27.24 14.14 26.27
N THR A 251 -26.77 12.90 26.27
CA THR A 251 -25.54 12.51 25.57
C THR A 251 -25.82 11.31 24.67
N ASN A 252 -25.53 11.47 23.39
CA ASN A 252 -25.41 10.34 22.47
C ASN A 252 -24.11 9.53 22.73
N PHE A 253 -23.16 10.10 23.48
CA PHE A 253 -21.80 9.58 23.65
C PHE A 253 -21.36 9.68 25.12
N GLY A 254 -20.93 8.55 25.71
CA GLY A 254 -20.63 8.45 27.14
C GLY A 254 -19.48 9.34 27.64
N GLY A 255 -19.63 9.86 28.86
CA GLY A 255 -18.58 10.58 29.61
C GLY A 255 -18.94 12.02 30.04
N GLY A 256 -19.90 12.66 29.37
CA GLY A 256 -20.22 14.08 29.62
C GLY A 256 -21.10 14.37 30.85
N LYS A 257 -22.19 13.61 31.03
CA LYS A 257 -23.31 13.95 31.96
C LYS A 257 -22.84 14.21 33.41
N THR A 258 -22.31 13.18 34.06
CA THR A 258 -21.85 13.24 35.46
C THR A 258 -20.68 14.20 35.64
N HIS A 259 -19.81 14.36 34.63
CA HIS A 259 -18.73 15.35 34.67
C HIS A 259 -19.28 16.79 34.69
N SER A 260 -20.25 17.12 33.85
CA SER A 260 -20.92 18.41 33.85
C SER A 260 -21.72 18.69 35.13
N MET A 261 -22.33 17.65 35.73
CA MET A 261 -22.95 17.74 37.05
C MET A 261 -21.92 18.04 38.16
N LEU A 262 -20.74 17.39 38.13
CA LEU A 262 -19.64 17.69 39.06
C LEU A 262 -19.12 19.12 38.90
N SER A 263 -19.04 19.65 37.68
CA SER A 263 -18.66 21.06 37.45
C SER A 263 -19.63 22.02 38.14
N LEU A 264 -20.93 21.73 38.11
CA LEU A 264 -21.93 22.52 38.84
C LEU A 264 -21.83 22.32 40.35
N TRP A 265 -21.69 21.07 40.81
CA TRP A 265 -21.52 20.75 42.23
C TRP A 265 -20.35 21.50 42.87
N HIS A 266 -19.20 21.53 42.18
CA HIS A 266 -17.98 22.21 42.62
C HIS A 266 -18.07 23.73 42.52
N LEU A 267 -18.66 24.28 41.45
CA LEU A 267 -18.80 25.72 41.28
C LEU A 267 -19.66 26.36 42.39
N PHE A 268 -20.72 25.66 42.83
CA PHE A 268 -21.59 26.10 43.93
C PHE A 268 -21.18 25.54 45.30
N SER A 269 -19.92 25.12 45.48
CA SER A 269 -19.38 24.75 46.80
C SER A 269 -19.24 25.93 47.76
N GLY A 270 -18.90 27.11 47.23
CA GLY A 270 -18.54 28.30 48.03
C GLY A 270 -17.12 28.24 48.65
N GLU A 271 -16.37 27.16 48.44
CA GLU A 271 -15.06 26.93 49.07
C GLU A 271 -13.99 27.88 48.51
N HIS A 272 -13.93 28.01 47.18
CA HIS A 272 -12.93 28.82 46.47
C HIS A 272 -13.47 30.17 45.98
N GLY A 273 -12.59 31.16 45.91
CA GLY A 273 -12.81 32.46 45.30
C GLY A 273 -12.61 32.44 43.80
N GLU A 274 -13.22 33.41 43.12
CA GLU A 274 -13.22 33.56 41.66
C GLU A 274 -11.79 33.60 41.08
N GLN A 275 -10.89 34.33 41.74
CA GLN A 275 -9.47 34.48 41.41
C GLN A 275 -8.63 33.19 41.58
N GLU A 276 -9.16 32.14 42.20
CA GLU A 276 -8.43 30.89 42.43
C GLU A 276 -8.57 29.92 41.24
N TYR A 277 -9.67 29.99 40.47
CA TYR A 277 -9.94 29.11 39.32
C TYR A 277 -9.03 29.42 38.10
N PRO A 278 -8.86 28.49 37.14
CA PRO A 278 -8.11 28.76 35.91
C PRO A 278 -8.70 29.92 35.10
N GLN A 279 -7.86 30.66 34.36
CA GLN A 279 -8.24 31.92 33.69
C GLN A 279 -9.49 31.82 32.80
N GLU A 280 -9.65 30.73 32.05
CA GLU A 280 -10.84 30.49 31.19
C GLU A 280 -12.16 30.45 31.98
N PHE A 281 -12.10 30.04 33.25
CA PHE A 281 -13.23 30.10 34.17
C PHE A 281 -13.36 31.51 34.77
N GLN A 282 -12.26 32.18 35.15
CA GLN A 282 -12.34 33.58 35.62
C GLN A 282 -13.06 34.48 34.60
N GLU A 283 -12.71 34.36 33.31
CA GLU A 283 -13.34 35.13 32.21
C GLU A 283 -14.82 34.80 31.96
N LEU A 284 -15.29 33.60 32.33
CA LEU A 284 -16.70 33.21 32.23
C LEU A 284 -17.53 33.73 33.42
N LEU A 285 -16.89 33.74 34.59
CA LEU A 285 -17.51 34.02 35.88
C LEU A 285 -17.44 35.51 36.28
N ASP A 286 -16.62 36.31 35.58
CA ASP A 286 -16.28 37.70 35.91
C ASP A 286 -17.48 38.57 36.35
N GLY A 287 -17.32 39.18 37.52
CA GLY A 287 -18.30 40.09 38.11
C GLY A 287 -19.54 39.43 38.70
N ARG A 288 -19.62 38.09 38.75
CA ARG A 288 -20.81 37.36 39.23
C ARG A 288 -20.75 36.97 40.72
N GLY A 289 -19.61 37.19 41.40
CA GLY A 289 -19.52 37.13 42.87
C GLY A 289 -19.67 35.72 43.44
N ILE A 290 -19.09 34.72 42.78
CA ILE A 290 -19.53 33.33 42.93
C ILE A 290 -19.24 32.72 44.31
N LYS A 291 -18.23 33.19 45.04
CA LYS A 291 -17.99 32.73 46.42
C LYS A 291 -19.15 33.09 47.35
N GLU A 292 -19.75 34.27 47.17
CA GLU A 292 -20.95 34.68 47.89
C GLU A 292 -22.20 33.93 47.43
N LEU A 293 -22.26 33.58 46.15
CA LEU A 293 -23.39 32.86 45.56
C LEU A 293 -23.40 31.40 46.02
N GLY A 294 -22.31 30.66 45.81
CA GLY A 294 -22.16 29.25 46.20
C GLY A 294 -22.35 29.03 47.71
N GLY A 295 -21.79 29.92 48.55
CA GLY A 295 -21.99 29.86 50.01
C GLY A 295 -23.44 30.07 50.49
N ARG A 296 -24.38 30.36 49.59
CA ARG A 296 -25.83 30.47 49.86
C ARG A 296 -26.66 29.35 49.22
N VAL A 297 -26.07 28.53 48.34
CA VAL A 297 -26.80 27.55 47.52
C VAL A 297 -26.96 26.21 48.23
N ARG A 298 -28.20 25.71 48.30
CA ARG A 298 -28.47 24.32 48.68
C ARG A 298 -28.23 23.40 47.48
N ARG A 299 -27.28 22.47 47.60
CA ARG A 299 -26.94 21.49 46.56
C ARG A 299 -27.56 20.13 46.90
N VAL A 300 -28.25 19.53 45.95
CA VAL A 300 -28.90 18.20 46.06
C VAL A 300 -28.35 17.30 44.96
N ALA A 301 -28.02 16.04 45.31
CA ALA A 301 -27.52 15.03 44.39
C ALA A 301 -28.30 13.71 44.57
N LEU A 302 -29.21 13.45 43.62
CA LEU A 302 -30.03 12.24 43.58
C LEU A 302 -29.47 11.31 42.50
N VAL A 303 -28.78 10.25 42.90
CA VAL A 303 -28.15 9.30 41.95
C VAL A 303 -28.91 7.98 41.95
N GLY A 304 -29.65 7.71 40.87
CA GLY A 304 -30.65 6.65 40.79
C GLY A 304 -30.13 5.21 40.91
N ASN A 305 -28.82 4.99 40.72
CA ASN A 305 -28.16 3.70 40.97
C ASN A 305 -27.77 3.48 42.45
N HIS A 306 -27.76 4.52 43.28
CA HIS A 306 -27.38 4.45 44.70
C HIS A 306 -28.57 4.58 45.66
N ILE A 307 -29.73 4.99 45.17
CA ILE A 307 -30.96 5.13 45.96
C ILE A 307 -31.84 3.88 45.70
N PRO A 308 -32.01 2.98 46.68
CA PRO A 308 -32.81 1.77 46.50
C PRO A 308 -34.30 2.12 46.49
N ALA A 309 -35.03 1.73 45.44
CA ALA A 309 -36.48 1.95 45.40
C ALA A 309 -37.27 0.98 46.31
N GLY A 310 -36.63 -0.13 46.71
CA GLY A 310 -37.24 -1.24 47.45
C GLY A 310 -37.11 -1.18 48.98
N GLU A 311 -36.30 -0.29 49.54
CA GLU A 311 -35.98 -0.24 50.98
C GLU A 311 -35.97 1.20 51.51
N ALA A 312 -36.48 1.42 52.73
CA ALA A 312 -36.46 2.72 53.37
C ALA A 312 -35.12 2.97 54.07
N ARG A 313 -34.50 4.14 53.85
CA ARG A 313 -33.20 4.52 54.42
C ARG A 313 -33.37 5.30 55.72
N THR A 314 -32.67 4.92 56.78
CA THR A 314 -32.58 5.74 58.00
C THR A 314 -31.32 6.60 57.94
N MET A 315 -31.48 7.92 58.01
CA MET A 315 -30.38 8.88 58.00
C MET A 315 -29.81 9.12 59.41
N ALA A 316 -28.64 9.77 59.50
CA ALA A 316 -27.90 9.96 60.75
C ALA A 316 -28.65 10.78 61.84
N ASP A 317 -29.68 11.55 61.46
CA ASP A 317 -30.56 12.30 62.35
C ASP A 317 -31.82 11.53 62.78
N GLY A 318 -31.95 10.25 62.36
CA GLY A 318 -33.10 9.39 62.62
C GLY A 318 -34.27 9.58 61.64
N THR A 319 -34.13 10.40 60.60
CA THR A 319 -35.15 10.53 59.55
C THR A 319 -35.22 9.26 58.72
N VAL A 320 -36.42 8.74 58.45
CA VAL A 320 -36.63 7.52 57.64
C VAL A 320 -37.24 7.91 56.30
N LEU A 321 -36.45 7.78 55.24
CA LEU A 321 -36.77 8.17 53.87
C LEU A 321 -37.27 6.97 53.07
N HIS A 322 -38.40 7.10 52.38
CA HIS A 322 -38.97 6.06 51.54
C HIS A 322 -38.83 6.35 50.05
N THR A 323 -38.72 7.64 49.66
CA THR A 323 -38.90 8.11 48.28
C THR A 323 -37.86 9.16 47.87
N LEU A 324 -37.75 9.41 46.56
CA LEU A 324 -36.87 10.45 46.00
C LEU A 324 -37.25 11.88 46.41
N TRP A 325 -38.52 12.17 46.75
CA TRP A 325 -38.90 13.49 47.27
C TRP A 325 -38.59 13.66 48.76
N GLY A 326 -38.66 12.58 49.55
CA GLY A 326 -38.12 12.56 50.91
C GLY A 326 -36.60 12.82 50.93
N GLU A 327 -35.85 12.12 50.08
CA GLU A 327 -34.40 12.31 49.90
C GLU A 327 -34.07 13.75 49.44
N LEU A 328 -34.78 14.27 48.43
CA LEU A 328 -34.63 15.66 47.95
C LEU A 328 -34.83 16.67 49.09
N ALA A 329 -35.89 16.50 49.89
CA ALA A 329 -36.18 17.41 50.99
C ALA A 329 -35.10 17.33 52.08
N TRP A 330 -34.71 16.13 52.49
CA TRP A 330 -33.67 15.92 53.48
C TRP A 330 -32.31 16.52 53.04
N GLN A 331 -31.97 16.44 51.75
CA GLN A 331 -30.72 17.06 51.24
C GLN A 331 -30.79 18.61 51.17
N LEU A 332 -31.98 19.22 51.04
CA LEU A 332 -32.11 20.70 51.02
C LEU A 332 -31.90 21.36 52.39
N GLY A 333 -32.39 20.72 53.46
CA GLY A 333 -32.44 21.33 54.80
C GLY A 333 -32.50 20.35 55.97
N GLY A 334 -32.12 19.09 55.76
CA GLY A 334 -32.22 18.04 56.76
C GLY A 334 -33.68 17.79 57.16
N ARG A 335 -33.87 17.45 58.43
CA ARG A 335 -35.19 17.11 58.97
C ARG A 335 -36.23 18.23 58.87
N GLU A 336 -35.87 19.50 59.06
CA GLU A 336 -36.83 20.63 58.97
C GLU A 336 -37.43 20.76 57.56
N ALA A 337 -36.65 20.42 56.53
CA ALA A 337 -37.13 20.34 55.15
C ALA A 337 -37.93 19.06 54.88
N TYR A 338 -37.48 17.91 55.40
CA TYR A 338 -38.21 16.65 55.28
C TYR A 338 -39.61 16.71 55.90
N ASP A 339 -39.77 17.35 57.07
CA ASP A 339 -41.06 17.44 57.78
C ASP A 339 -42.15 18.17 56.95
N ILE A 340 -41.79 18.95 55.93
CA ILE A 340 -42.72 19.55 54.94
C ILE A 340 -43.37 18.49 54.03
N VAL A 341 -42.62 17.43 53.67
CA VAL A 341 -43.06 16.36 52.75
C VAL A 341 -43.25 15.00 53.42
N ALA A 342 -43.03 14.90 54.74
CA ALA A 342 -42.97 13.64 55.48
C ALA A 342 -44.22 12.77 55.33
N GLU A 343 -45.42 13.36 55.25
CA GLU A 343 -46.65 12.60 55.00
C GLU A 343 -46.70 12.05 53.57
N ALA A 344 -46.22 12.80 52.58
CA ALA A 344 -46.18 12.37 51.19
C ALA A 344 -45.13 11.27 50.95
N ASP A 345 -43.98 11.33 51.63
CA ASP A 345 -42.99 10.24 51.66
C ASP A 345 -43.57 8.98 52.32
N ARG A 346 -44.14 9.11 53.52
CA ARG A 346 -44.76 8.02 54.29
C ARG A 346 -45.93 7.34 53.57
N THR A 347 -46.75 8.10 52.84
CA THR A 347 -47.87 7.56 52.03
C THR A 347 -47.46 7.20 50.61
N ARG A 348 -46.20 7.46 50.21
CA ARG A 348 -45.65 7.18 48.88
C ARG A 348 -46.45 7.87 47.75
N SER A 349 -46.94 9.08 48.03
CA SER A 349 -47.78 9.90 47.14
C SER A 349 -47.08 11.20 46.73
N ASN A 350 -47.46 11.78 45.59
CA ASN A 350 -46.82 13.00 45.09
C ASN A 350 -47.03 14.18 46.08
N PRO A 351 -45.96 14.86 46.56
CA PRO A 351 -46.06 15.98 47.50
C PRO A 351 -46.81 17.21 46.97
N ALA A 352 -47.06 17.30 45.66
CA ALA A 352 -47.90 18.35 45.05
C ALA A 352 -47.49 19.78 45.50
N SER A 353 -48.37 20.51 46.20
CA SER A 353 -48.09 21.88 46.67
C SER A 353 -46.98 21.95 47.73
N ALA A 354 -46.79 20.91 48.55
CA ALA A 354 -45.72 20.89 49.55
C ALA A 354 -44.32 20.95 48.91
N LEU A 355 -44.18 20.50 47.66
CA LEU A 355 -42.95 20.66 46.89
C LEU A 355 -42.68 22.11 46.51
N ASN A 356 -43.72 22.92 46.22
CA ASN A 356 -43.56 24.36 46.00
C ASN A 356 -43.01 25.03 47.26
N ASP A 357 -43.66 24.78 48.40
CA ASP A 357 -43.34 25.44 49.66
C ASP A 357 -41.93 25.06 50.15
N LEU A 358 -41.53 23.79 49.94
CA LEU A 358 -40.17 23.30 50.15
C LEU A 358 -39.13 24.02 49.27
N ILE A 359 -39.28 24.04 47.94
CA ILE A 359 -38.30 24.69 47.06
C ILE A 359 -38.26 26.21 47.31
N GLN A 360 -39.40 26.83 47.63
CA GLN A 360 -39.48 28.27 47.92
C GLN A 360 -38.79 28.63 49.24
N ALA A 361 -38.86 27.77 50.26
CA ALA A 361 -38.19 27.98 51.54
C ALA A 361 -36.66 27.80 51.49
N TYR A 362 -36.15 26.96 50.58
CA TYR A 362 -34.72 26.58 50.49
C TYR A 362 -34.00 27.09 49.22
N SER A 363 -34.63 27.98 48.44
CA SER A 363 -33.98 28.70 47.33
C SER A 363 -32.98 29.76 47.84
N PRO A 364 -31.80 29.97 47.22
CA PRO A 364 -31.34 29.37 45.96
C PRO A 364 -30.88 27.91 46.12
N CYS A 365 -31.25 27.07 45.15
CA CYS A 365 -30.93 25.65 45.17
C CYS A 365 -30.60 25.07 43.79
N LEU A 366 -29.65 24.14 43.78
CA LEU A 366 -29.25 23.34 42.63
C LEU A 366 -29.62 21.88 42.88
N ILE A 367 -30.47 21.31 42.03
CA ILE A 367 -30.92 19.92 42.12
C ILE A 367 -30.32 19.14 40.94
N LEU A 368 -29.46 18.17 41.25
CA LEU A 368 -28.83 17.28 40.28
C LEU A 368 -29.48 15.89 40.39
N VAL A 369 -29.97 15.34 39.28
CA VAL A 369 -30.56 13.98 39.23
C VAL A 369 -29.87 13.14 38.17
N ASP A 370 -28.92 12.31 38.61
CA ASP A 370 -28.14 11.41 37.76
C ASP A 370 -28.77 10.01 37.73
N GLU A 371 -28.77 9.39 36.55
CA GLU A 371 -29.42 8.12 36.21
C GLU A 371 -30.86 7.93 36.74
N TRP A 372 -31.73 8.95 36.58
CA TRP A 372 -33.16 8.89 36.97
C TRP A 372 -33.90 7.68 36.35
N VAL A 373 -33.60 7.32 35.10
CA VAL A 373 -34.17 6.14 34.43
C VAL A 373 -33.83 4.84 35.17
N ALA A 374 -32.62 4.74 35.74
CA ALA A 374 -32.16 3.56 36.46
C ALA A 374 -32.83 3.37 37.82
N TYR A 375 -33.34 4.44 38.44
CA TYR A 375 -34.31 4.35 39.55
C TYR A 375 -35.70 3.99 39.03
N ALA A 376 -36.22 4.75 38.05
CA ALA A 376 -37.61 4.62 37.61
C ALA A 376 -37.97 3.22 37.08
N ARG A 377 -37.03 2.54 36.40
CA ARG A 377 -37.21 1.15 35.94
C ARG A 377 -37.41 0.12 37.07
N GLN A 378 -36.97 0.42 38.31
CA GLN A 378 -37.16 -0.45 39.47
C GLN A 378 -38.63 -0.48 39.95
N LEU A 379 -39.39 0.57 39.64
CA LEU A 379 -40.81 0.72 40.00
C LEU A 379 -41.78 0.21 38.92
N TYR A 380 -41.27 -0.18 37.75
CA TYR A 380 -42.10 -0.61 36.63
C TYR A 380 -42.83 -1.93 36.96
N ASP A 381 -44.15 -1.93 36.82
CA ASP A 381 -45.07 -2.98 37.27
C ASP A 381 -44.93 -3.38 38.77
N ARG A 382 -44.48 -2.45 39.63
CA ARG A 382 -44.22 -2.69 41.07
C ARG A 382 -44.77 -1.58 41.98
N ASP A 383 -46.04 -1.69 42.34
CA ASP A 383 -46.74 -0.76 43.26
C ASP A 383 -46.51 -1.07 44.76
N ASP A 384 -45.84 -2.18 45.10
CA ASP A 384 -45.63 -2.65 46.48
C ASP A 384 -44.47 -1.94 47.21
N LEU A 385 -43.58 -1.28 46.46
CA LEU A 385 -42.28 -0.80 46.94
C LEU A 385 -42.35 0.52 47.73
N PRO A 386 -41.44 0.76 48.71
CA PRO A 386 -41.33 2.02 49.44
C PRO A 386 -41.21 3.27 48.56
N GLY A 387 -40.50 3.16 47.42
CA GLY A 387 -40.26 4.27 46.48
C GLY A 387 -41.49 4.82 45.73
N GLY A 388 -42.69 4.30 46.00
CA GLY A 388 -43.94 4.67 45.32
C GLY A 388 -44.14 3.94 43.99
N SER A 389 -45.27 4.19 43.31
CA SER A 389 -45.54 3.60 42.00
C SER A 389 -44.81 4.32 40.86
N PHE A 390 -44.62 3.63 39.75
CA PHE A 390 -44.11 4.19 38.50
C PHE A 390 -44.93 5.43 38.05
N ALA A 391 -46.26 5.39 38.20
CA ALA A 391 -47.15 6.51 37.86
C ALA A 391 -46.99 7.71 38.81
N THR A 392 -46.87 7.48 40.13
CA THR A 392 -46.59 8.55 41.10
C THR A 392 -45.25 9.21 40.79
N GLN A 393 -44.22 8.43 40.48
CA GLN A 393 -42.87 8.91 40.17
C GLN A 393 -42.82 9.79 38.91
N PHE A 394 -43.56 9.42 37.86
CA PHE A 394 -43.73 10.28 36.68
C PHE A 394 -44.46 11.60 37.01
N THR A 395 -45.47 11.54 37.87
CA THR A 395 -46.21 12.74 38.31
C THR A 395 -45.33 13.66 39.17
N PHE A 396 -44.50 13.11 40.05
CA PHE A 396 -43.48 13.87 40.79
C PHE A 396 -42.49 14.58 39.85
N ALA A 397 -42.02 13.92 38.79
CA ALA A 397 -41.14 14.55 37.80
C ALA A 397 -41.80 15.76 37.10
N GLN A 398 -43.10 15.67 36.80
CA GLN A 398 -43.87 16.81 36.27
C GLN A 398 -43.99 17.94 37.31
N THR A 399 -44.37 17.64 38.55
CA THR A 399 -44.51 18.65 39.60
C THR A 399 -43.17 19.32 39.96
N LEU A 400 -42.06 18.57 39.99
CA LEU A 400 -40.73 19.12 40.24
C LEU A 400 -40.28 20.07 39.14
N THR A 401 -40.47 19.70 37.87
CA THR A 401 -40.18 20.61 36.75
C THR A 401 -41.07 21.85 36.76
N GLU A 402 -42.33 21.73 37.21
CA GLU A 402 -43.24 22.86 37.40
C GLU A 402 -42.77 23.84 38.48
N VAL A 403 -42.48 23.33 39.66
CA VAL A 403 -42.03 24.12 40.81
C VAL A 403 -40.71 24.84 40.51
N VAL A 404 -39.69 24.11 40.03
CA VAL A 404 -38.37 24.70 39.75
C VAL A 404 -38.42 25.74 38.62
N SER A 405 -39.32 25.59 37.65
CA SER A 405 -39.55 26.64 36.63
C SER A 405 -40.03 27.95 37.25
N GLY A 406 -40.99 27.87 38.18
CA GLY A 406 -41.65 29.03 38.78
C GLY A 406 -40.80 29.82 39.77
N ILE A 407 -39.82 29.19 40.43
CA ILE A 407 -39.07 29.78 41.54
C ILE A 407 -37.69 30.31 41.06
N PRO A 408 -37.43 31.63 41.15
CA PRO A 408 -36.10 32.21 40.89
C PRO A 408 -35.05 31.68 41.88
N GLY A 409 -33.81 31.56 41.43
CA GLY A 409 -32.72 31.00 42.25
C GLY A 409 -32.71 29.46 42.32
N SER A 410 -33.73 28.78 41.81
CA SER A 410 -33.81 27.31 41.72
C SER A 410 -33.44 26.81 40.32
N MET A 411 -32.64 25.73 40.24
CA MET A 411 -32.27 25.06 38.99
C MET A 411 -32.31 23.53 39.15
N LEU A 412 -32.78 22.82 38.11
CA LEU A 412 -32.82 21.37 38.02
C LEU A 412 -31.98 20.89 36.82
N VAL A 413 -31.08 19.93 37.04
CA VAL A 413 -30.25 19.33 35.99
C VAL A 413 -30.38 17.81 36.04
N VAL A 414 -30.74 17.19 34.91
CA VAL A 414 -31.12 15.77 34.85
C VAL A 414 -30.34 15.03 33.76
N SER A 415 -30.00 13.76 33.98
CA SER A 415 -29.26 12.93 33.00
C SER A 415 -30.22 12.10 32.13
N ILE A 416 -30.56 12.61 30.96
CA ILE A 416 -31.39 12.01 29.90
C ILE A 416 -30.67 11.00 28.97
N PRO A 417 -30.73 9.64 29.05
CA PRO A 417 -30.34 8.83 27.89
C PRO A 417 -31.02 9.31 26.59
N ALA A 418 -30.27 9.31 25.50
CA ALA A 418 -30.79 9.66 24.18
C ALA A 418 -31.52 8.45 23.59
N SER A 419 -32.69 8.68 22.98
CA SER A 419 -33.43 7.65 22.25
C SER A 419 -33.23 7.87 20.75
N HIS A 420 -32.46 7.00 20.11
CA HIS A 420 -32.40 6.94 18.64
C HIS A 420 -33.52 6.04 18.14
N GLU A 421 -34.45 6.61 17.38
CA GLU A 421 -35.34 5.83 16.52
C GLU A 421 -34.55 5.51 15.24
N SER A 422 -34.19 4.24 15.02
CA SER A 422 -33.54 3.79 13.80
C SER A 422 -34.53 3.78 12.63
N THR A 423 -34.19 4.50 11.56
CA THR A 423 -34.98 4.50 10.32
C THR A 423 -34.81 3.24 9.47
N ASP A 424 -33.77 2.45 9.75
CA ASP A 424 -33.45 1.19 9.06
C ASP A 424 -33.64 0.01 10.01
N GLY A 425 -34.40 -1.00 9.55
CA GLY A 425 -34.91 -2.10 10.37
C GLY A 425 -33.92 -3.22 10.71
N SER A 426 -32.71 -2.86 11.17
CA SER A 426 -31.78 -3.80 11.78
C SER A 426 -32.00 -3.89 13.30
N ASP A 427 -32.06 -5.11 13.86
CA ASP A 427 -32.20 -5.34 15.30
C ASP A 427 -30.95 -4.85 16.07
N ASP A 428 -30.99 -3.60 16.54
CA ASP A 428 -29.87 -2.94 17.21
C ASP A 428 -29.89 -3.18 18.73
N SER A 429 -29.23 -4.26 19.13
CA SER A 429 -29.11 -4.70 20.53
C SER A 429 -28.32 -3.74 21.45
N SER A 430 -27.59 -2.75 20.89
CA SER A 430 -26.77 -1.81 21.68
C SER A 430 -27.61 -0.99 22.68
N ASN A 431 -28.77 -0.50 22.22
CA ASN A 431 -29.69 0.31 23.02
C ASN A 431 -30.38 -0.49 24.14
N GLU A 432 -30.52 -1.82 23.99
CA GLU A 432 -31.18 -2.67 25.00
C GLU A 432 -30.34 -2.81 26.27
N LEU A 433 -29.00 -2.77 26.14
CA LEU A 433 -28.07 -2.91 27.26
C LEU A 433 -28.07 -1.67 28.16
N GLU A 434 -27.99 -0.46 27.59
CA GLU A 434 -28.03 0.79 28.37
C GLU A 434 -29.41 1.07 28.95
N THR A 435 -30.49 0.82 28.18
CA THR A 435 -31.85 1.00 28.72
C THR A 435 -32.25 -0.08 29.73
N GLY A 436 -31.67 -1.28 29.65
CA GLY A 436 -32.02 -2.40 30.53
C GLY A 436 -33.36 -3.05 30.18
N GLY A 437 -33.58 -3.28 28.89
CA GLY A 437 -34.77 -3.97 28.36
C GLY A 437 -36.09 -3.18 28.45
N ALA A 438 -37.20 -3.89 28.30
CA ALA A 438 -38.54 -3.31 28.11
C ALA A 438 -38.96 -2.31 29.22
N ASN A 439 -38.76 -2.65 30.49
CA ASN A 439 -39.10 -1.80 31.65
C ASN A 439 -38.37 -0.44 31.59
N GLY A 440 -37.10 -0.46 31.17
CA GLY A 440 -36.28 0.74 31.02
C GLY A 440 -36.59 1.54 29.76
N ARG A 441 -36.94 0.88 28.64
CA ARG A 441 -37.48 1.55 27.45
C ARG A 441 -38.76 2.34 27.79
N ALA A 442 -39.67 1.74 28.57
CA ALA A 442 -40.88 2.42 29.05
C ALA A 442 -40.56 3.56 30.03
N ALA A 443 -39.67 3.34 31.01
CA ALA A 443 -39.22 4.37 31.95
C ALA A 443 -38.59 5.59 31.24
N LEU A 444 -37.77 5.35 30.21
CA LEU A 444 -37.17 6.38 29.37
C LEU A 444 -38.24 7.18 28.63
N GLN A 445 -39.16 6.50 27.93
CA GLN A 445 -40.22 7.14 27.15
C GLN A 445 -41.15 7.99 28.05
N SER A 446 -41.49 7.52 29.25
CA SER A 446 -42.23 8.30 30.23
C SER A 446 -41.44 9.54 30.69
N LEU A 447 -40.22 9.38 31.21
CA LEU A 447 -39.43 10.51 31.75
C LEU A 447 -39.13 11.58 30.70
N GLN A 448 -38.81 11.19 29.46
CA GLN A 448 -38.66 12.12 28.34
C GLN A 448 -39.95 12.94 28.10
N ASN A 449 -41.12 12.31 28.12
CA ASN A 449 -42.40 12.99 27.87
C ASN A 449 -42.81 13.99 28.97
N ALA A 450 -42.37 13.79 30.22
CA ALA A 450 -42.52 14.81 31.26
C ALA A 450 -41.59 16.01 31.02
N ILE A 451 -40.30 15.73 30.81
CA ILE A 451 -39.23 16.71 30.97
C ILE A 451 -38.98 17.52 29.68
N ARG A 452 -39.12 16.91 28.49
CA ARG A 452 -38.86 17.53 27.17
C ARG A 452 -39.74 18.75 26.86
N ARG A 453 -40.84 18.97 27.61
CA ARG A 453 -41.73 20.14 27.45
C ARG A 453 -41.21 21.42 28.12
N LYS A 454 -40.26 21.34 29.05
CA LYS A 454 -39.76 22.48 29.84
C LYS A 454 -38.24 22.53 30.03
N ALA A 455 -37.52 21.45 29.70
CA ALA A 455 -36.07 21.40 29.79
C ALA A 455 -35.41 21.84 28.48
N ASP A 456 -34.43 22.74 28.58
CA ASP A 456 -33.50 23.02 27.50
C ASP A 456 -32.57 21.81 27.28
N GLN A 457 -32.26 21.53 26.01
CA GLN A 457 -31.37 20.43 25.63
C GLN A 457 -29.92 20.90 25.67
N TRP A 458 -29.13 20.30 26.56
CA TRP A 458 -27.68 20.50 26.59
C TRP A 458 -27.01 19.87 25.36
N ARG A 459 -25.94 20.49 24.86
CA ARG A 459 -25.17 19.98 23.73
C ARG A 459 -23.94 19.19 24.22
N PRO A 460 -23.76 17.92 23.81
CA PRO A 460 -22.52 17.20 24.06
C PRO A 460 -21.35 17.83 23.30
N ALA A 461 -20.14 17.60 23.80
CA ALA A 461 -18.90 18.05 23.16
C ALA A 461 -18.76 17.49 21.74
N SER A 462 -18.21 18.30 20.83
CA SER A 462 -17.85 17.88 19.49
C SER A 462 -16.62 16.95 19.48
N SER A 463 -16.41 16.26 18.36
CA SER A 463 -15.20 15.44 18.15
C SER A 463 -13.90 16.26 18.25
N HIS A 464 -13.93 17.55 17.91
CA HIS A 464 -12.77 18.44 18.02
C HIS A 464 -12.44 18.80 19.47
N GLU A 465 -13.44 19.18 20.26
CA GLU A 465 -13.27 19.46 21.70
C GLU A 465 -12.89 18.20 22.48
N SER A 466 -13.33 17.02 22.02
CA SER A 466 -12.98 15.72 22.60
C SER A 466 -11.47 15.46 22.59
N PHE A 467 -10.72 16.01 21.62
CA PHE A 467 -9.27 15.92 21.60
C PHE A 467 -8.61 16.73 22.72
N GLU A 468 -9.08 17.96 22.96
CA GLU A 468 -8.58 18.83 24.04
C GLU A 468 -8.93 18.30 25.43
N ILE A 469 -10.13 17.72 25.61
CA ILE A 469 -10.52 16.99 26.82
C ILE A 469 -9.49 15.89 27.12
N VAL A 470 -9.14 15.07 26.13
CA VAL A 470 -8.20 13.96 26.30
C VAL A 470 -6.77 14.48 26.51
N ARG A 471 -6.33 15.52 25.79
CA ARG A 471 -5.00 16.15 25.99
C ARG A 471 -4.85 16.64 27.43
N ARG A 472 -5.80 17.43 27.93
CA ARG A 472 -5.75 18.08 29.26
C ARG A 472 -5.93 17.09 30.42
N ARG A 473 -6.59 15.95 30.17
CA ARG A 473 -6.64 14.80 31.09
C ARG A 473 -5.35 13.99 31.16
N LEU A 474 -4.61 13.84 30.05
CA LEU A 474 -3.43 12.97 29.98
C LEU A 474 -2.11 13.71 30.21
N PHE A 475 -2.04 15.00 29.87
CA PHE A 475 -0.83 15.81 29.90
C PHE A 475 -0.98 17.10 30.71
N GLN A 476 0.16 17.59 31.20
CA GLN A 476 0.29 18.89 31.85
C GLN A 476 0.12 20.03 30.81
N GLU A 477 -0.30 21.22 31.24
CA GLU A 477 -0.43 22.37 30.34
C GLU A 477 0.94 22.90 29.87
N PRO A 478 1.12 23.18 28.56
CA PRO A 478 2.42 23.59 28.03
C PRO A 478 2.82 25.01 28.46
N ASP A 479 4.07 25.17 28.93
CA ASP A 479 4.69 26.47 29.15
C ASP A 479 5.04 27.19 27.82
N SER A 480 5.63 28.40 27.90
CA SER A 480 5.99 29.18 26.69
C SER A 480 7.06 28.50 25.81
N ARG A 481 7.94 27.67 26.40
CA ARG A 481 8.99 26.93 25.71
C ARG A 481 8.42 25.68 25.02
N ALA A 482 7.56 24.94 25.72
CA ALA A 482 6.78 23.83 25.20
C ALA A 482 5.92 24.30 24.02
N ARG A 483 5.11 25.35 24.20
CA ARG A 483 4.29 25.97 23.13
C ARG A 483 5.15 26.24 21.88
N SER A 484 6.33 26.85 22.04
CA SER A 484 7.25 27.15 20.94
C SER A 484 7.80 25.89 20.22
N ALA A 485 8.01 24.77 20.94
CA ALA A 485 8.44 23.50 20.35
C ALA A 485 7.30 22.72 19.68
N ILE A 486 6.08 22.78 20.23
CA ILE A 486 4.84 22.28 19.59
C ILE A 486 4.64 23.00 18.25
N ASP A 487 4.78 24.32 18.26
CA ASP A 487 4.64 25.21 17.12
C ASP A 487 5.66 24.91 16.01
N ALA A 488 6.91 24.58 16.38
CA ALA A 488 7.94 24.12 15.45
C ALA A 488 7.64 22.72 14.87
N THR A 489 7.18 21.79 15.71
CA THR A 489 6.85 20.41 15.30
C THR A 489 5.67 20.39 14.32
N ALA A 490 4.59 21.12 14.61
CA ALA A 490 3.43 21.22 13.74
C ALA A 490 3.79 21.78 12.35
N ARG A 491 4.62 22.83 12.28
CA ARG A 491 5.13 23.37 11.01
C ARG A 491 6.00 22.38 10.24
N ALA A 492 6.87 21.63 10.91
CA ALA A 492 7.73 20.64 10.25
C ALA A 492 6.91 19.48 9.64
N TYR A 493 5.88 19.00 10.34
CA TYR A 493 4.92 18.04 9.80
C TYR A 493 4.13 18.60 8.62
N LEU A 494 3.61 19.83 8.71
CA LEU A 494 2.91 20.48 7.60
C LEU A 494 3.80 20.61 6.34
N GLN A 495 5.05 21.06 6.50
CA GLN A 495 6.01 21.17 5.40
C GLN A 495 6.34 19.80 4.78
N PHE A 496 6.47 18.76 5.61
CA PHE A 496 6.71 17.39 5.15
C PHE A 496 5.53 16.83 4.34
N TYR A 497 4.29 17.02 4.80
CA TYR A 497 3.10 16.63 4.05
C TYR A 497 2.92 17.45 2.76
N ALA A 498 3.20 18.76 2.79
CA ALA A 498 3.15 19.61 1.60
C ALA A 498 4.20 19.24 0.54
N LYS A 499 5.40 18.80 0.96
CA LYS A 499 6.48 18.30 0.07
C LYS A 499 6.11 17.00 -0.67
N HIS A 500 5.20 16.21 -0.10
CA HIS A 500 4.83 14.88 -0.57
C HIS A 500 3.32 14.76 -0.85
N ARG A 501 2.67 15.85 -1.27
CA ARG A 501 1.21 16.03 -1.27
C ARG A 501 0.39 14.86 -1.83
N ASP A 502 0.84 14.26 -2.94
CA ASP A 502 0.09 13.21 -3.66
C ASP A 502 0.07 11.86 -2.91
N GLU A 503 0.99 11.66 -1.96
CA GLU A 503 1.14 10.46 -1.13
C GLU A 503 0.29 10.53 0.16
N PHE A 504 -0.36 11.67 0.46
CA PHE A 504 -1.12 11.91 1.70
C PHE A 504 -2.58 12.34 1.41
N PRO A 505 -3.52 12.15 2.36
CA PRO A 505 -4.91 12.54 2.17
C PRO A 505 -5.08 14.05 1.97
N SER A 506 -6.10 14.46 1.21
CA SER A 506 -6.47 15.86 1.06
C SER A 506 -6.74 16.55 2.41
N GLY A 507 -6.46 17.86 2.50
CA GLY A 507 -6.47 18.61 3.77
C GLY A 507 -5.21 18.47 4.62
N SER A 508 -4.42 17.39 4.51
CA SER A 508 -3.25 17.14 5.40
C SER A 508 -2.12 18.17 5.26
N ALA A 509 -2.07 18.88 4.13
CA ALA A 509 -1.07 19.91 3.83
C ALA A 509 -1.59 21.35 4.03
N GLU A 510 -2.72 21.53 4.72
CA GLU A 510 -3.40 22.83 4.89
C GLU A 510 -3.24 23.38 6.32
N LEU A 511 -3.32 24.71 6.48
CA LEU A 511 -3.07 25.39 7.77
C LEU A 511 -4.01 24.93 8.90
N ASP A 512 -5.20 24.44 8.58
CA ASP A 512 -6.12 23.88 9.59
C ASP A 512 -5.66 22.51 10.10
N TYR A 513 -4.87 21.75 9.33
CA TYR A 513 -4.20 20.55 9.84
C TYR A 513 -3.02 20.92 10.76
N GLU A 514 -2.30 22.02 10.49
CA GLU A 514 -1.29 22.57 11.44
C GLU A 514 -1.95 22.92 12.79
N LYS A 515 -3.12 23.57 12.77
CA LYS A 515 -3.91 23.85 13.99
C LYS A 515 -4.32 22.56 14.71
N ARG A 516 -4.81 21.54 13.98
CA ARG A 516 -5.16 20.23 14.54
C ARG A 516 -3.96 19.58 15.25
N ILE A 517 -2.76 19.60 14.66
CA ILE A 517 -1.55 19.04 15.31
C ILE A 517 -1.23 19.77 16.62
N LYS A 518 -1.39 21.09 16.69
CA LYS A 518 -1.15 21.86 17.93
C LYS A 518 -2.15 21.53 19.04
N ALA A 519 -3.44 21.43 18.70
CA ALA A 519 -4.50 21.09 19.65
C ALA A 519 -4.47 19.63 20.14
N THR A 520 -3.88 18.72 19.35
CA THR A 520 -3.78 17.28 19.69
C THR A 520 -2.44 16.90 20.34
N TYR A 521 -1.44 17.79 20.31
CA TYR A 521 -0.08 17.51 20.76
C TYR A 521 -0.03 16.93 22.20
N PRO A 522 0.73 15.84 22.45
CA PRO A 522 1.69 15.17 21.57
C PRO A 522 1.12 14.06 20.69
N ILE A 523 -0.19 13.86 20.66
CA ILE A 523 -0.84 12.78 19.89
C ILE A 523 -1.10 13.28 18.46
N HIS A 524 -0.83 12.47 17.44
CA HIS A 524 -1.10 12.86 16.05
C HIS A 524 -2.61 12.85 15.73
N PRO A 525 -3.16 13.82 14.96
CA PRO A 525 -4.59 13.87 14.66
C PRO A 525 -5.17 12.61 14.02
N GLU A 526 -4.38 11.83 13.28
CA GLU A 526 -4.84 10.57 12.69
C GLU A 526 -5.09 9.48 13.75
N LEU A 527 -4.28 9.39 14.82
CA LEU A 527 -4.51 8.42 15.90
C LEU A 527 -5.82 8.73 16.62
N PHE A 528 -6.00 10.00 16.98
CA PHE A 528 -7.27 10.48 17.54
C PHE A 528 -8.45 10.23 16.60
N GLN A 529 -8.27 10.38 15.29
CA GLN A 529 -9.33 10.14 14.33
C GLN A 529 -9.69 8.65 14.20
N ARG A 530 -8.73 7.71 14.13
CA ARG A 530 -9.06 6.27 14.15
C ARG A 530 -9.77 5.88 15.47
N LEU A 531 -9.35 6.44 16.59
CA LEU A 531 -9.95 6.21 17.92
C LEU A 531 -11.41 6.68 18.03
N TYR A 532 -11.75 7.85 17.47
CA TYR A 532 -13.11 8.41 17.55
C TYR A 532 -14.02 8.02 16.39
N ASP A 533 -13.50 7.79 15.18
CA ASP A 533 -14.29 7.38 14.02
C ASP A 533 -14.53 5.85 14.02
N ASP A 534 -13.48 5.04 14.20
CA ASP A 534 -13.57 3.57 14.00
C ASP A 534 -13.74 2.81 15.33
N TRP A 535 -12.83 3.01 16.30
CA TRP A 535 -12.87 2.26 17.56
C TRP A 535 -14.11 2.59 18.39
N SER A 536 -14.65 3.81 18.26
CA SER A 536 -15.87 4.25 18.94
C SER A 536 -17.16 3.62 18.42
N ALA A 537 -17.08 2.85 17.32
CA ALA A 537 -18.15 2.01 16.78
C ALA A 537 -18.12 0.55 17.30
N LEU A 538 -17.15 0.17 18.15
CA LEU A 538 -17.15 -1.13 18.82
C LEU A 538 -17.97 -1.09 20.11
N ASP A 539 -18.93 -2.00 20.27
CA ASP A 539 -19.86 -2.06 21.43
C ASP A 539 -19.16 -2.04 22.79
N ARG A 540 -17.97 -2.65 22.89
CA ARG A 540 -17.18 -2.75 24.11
C ARG A 540 -16.34 -1.50 24.41
N PHE A 541 -16.12 -0.64 23.41
CA PHE A 541 -15.22 0.50 23.52
C PHE A 541 -15.98 1.75 23.96
N GLN A 542 -15.85 2.12 25.25
CA GLN A 542 -16.60 3.20 25.90
C GLN A 542 -16.12 4.61 25.48
N ARG A 543 -16.08 4.90 24.17
CA ARG A 543 -15.65 6.14 23.50
C ARG A 543 -14.56 6.89 24.28
N THR A 544 -14.86 8.07 24.84
CA THR A 544 -13.88 8.90 25.57
C THR A 544 -13.21 8.18 26.76
N ARG A 545 -13.91 7.27 27.46
CA ARG A 545 -13.32 6.49 28.56
C ARG A 545 -12.43 5.34 28.04
N GLY A 546 -12.80 4.73 26.91
CA GLY A 546 -11.94 3.76 26.21
C GLY A 546 -10.66 4.43 25.70
N VAL A 547 -10.78 5.61 25.08
CA VAL A 547 -9.65 6.46 24.66
C VAL A 547 -8.75 6.79 25.85
N LEU A 548 -9.29 7.30 26.96
CA LEU A 548 -8.50 7.69 28.13
C LEU A 548 -7.74 6.51 28.73
N ARG A 549 -8.37 5.34 28.87
CA ARG A 549 -7.68 4.13 29.38
C ARG A 549 -6.58 3.66 28.42
N LEU A 550 -6.92 3.41 27.16
CA LEU A 550 -5.99 2.90 26.17
C LEU A 550 -4.80 3.85 25.97
N MET A 551 -5.04 5.16 25.88
CA MET A 551 -3.97 6.14 25.75
C MET A 551 -3.16 6.28 27.05
N SER A 552 -3.75 6.16 28.25
CA SER A 552 -2.96 6.13 29.50
C SER A 552 -1.99 4.95 29.53
N VAL A 553 -2.42 3.77 29.08
CA VAL A 553 -1.54 2.59 28.96
C VAL A 553 -0.45 2.81 27.91
N VAL A 554 -0.81 3.27 26.72
CA VAL A 554 0.15 3.53 25.62
C VAL A 554 1.17 4.60 25.99
N ILE A 555 0.74 5.73 26.58
CA ILE A 555 1.63 6.82 27.02
C ILE A 555 2.54 6.34 28.14
N HIS A 556 2.06 5.54 29.08
CA HIS A 556 2.91 4.99 30.16
C HIS A 556 4.04 4.11 29.61
N GLU A 557 3.74 3.17 28.70
CA GLU A 557 4.77 2.31 28.11
C GLU A 557 5.75 3.13 27.26
N LEU A 558 5.27 4.04 26.40
CA LEU A 558 6.14 4.93 25.58
C LEU A 558 6.97 5.92 26.42
N TRP A 559 6.47 6.34 27.58
CA TRP A 559 7.21 7.16 28.54
C TRP A 559 8.33 6.35 29.21
N ARG A 560 8.03 5.14 29.66
CA ARG A 560 8.99 4.22 30.30
C ARG A 560 10.10 3.78 29.35
N ASP A 561 9.75 3.48 28.10
CA ASP A 561 10.66 2.89 27.10
C ASP A 561 11.41 3.96 26.27
N GLU A 562 11.31 5.23 26.67
CA GLU A 562 11.97 6.38 26.06
C GLU A 562 11.74 6.50 24.52
N ASP A 563 10.47 6.44 24.07
CA ASP A 563 10.07 6.66 22.66
C ASP A 563 10.66 7.94 22.01
N PRO A 564 11.60 7.88 21.05
CA PRO A 564 12.26 9.06 20.50
C PRO A 564 11.41 9.85 19.50
N ALA A 565 10.14 9.48 19.26
CA ALA A 565 9.29 10.17 18.29
C ALA A 565 8.89 11.60 18.73
N PRO A 566 8.71 12.54 17.77
CA PRO A 566 8.24 13.90 18.08
C PRO A 566 6.72 14.01 18.27
N LEU A 567 5.97 12.97 17.90
CA LEU A 567 4.52 12.79 18.10
C LEU A 567 4.21 11.31 18.32
N ILE A 568 3.13 11.02 19.05
CA ILE A 568 2.56 9.68 19.21
C ILE A 568 1.64 9.40 18.01
N MET A 569 2.10 8.57 17.09
CA MET A 569 1.42 8.17 15.86
C MET A 569 0.67 6.83 16.05
N PRO A 570 -0.27 6.43 15.15
CA PRO A 570 -0.75 5.05 15.09
C PRO A 570 0.40 4.02 15.00
N GLY A 571 1.43 4.31 14.20
CA GLY A 571 2.63 3.49 14.10
C GLY A 571 3.53 3.50 15.34
N SER A 572 3.32 4.40 16.31
CA SER A 572 4.10 4.43 17.56
C SER A 572 3.62 3.44 18.60
N ILE A 573 2.34 3.03 18.56
CA ILE A 573 1.71 2.20 19.61
C ILE A 573 2.54 0.94 19.89
N PRO A 574 2.99 0.69 21.14
CA PRO A 574 3.78 -0.49 21.46
C PRO A 574 2.84 -1.69 21.64
N LEU A 575 2.52 -2.35 20.53
CA LEU A 575 1.71 -3.57 20.50
C LEU A 575 2.53 -4.79 20.94
N ASP A 576 3.83 -4.64 21.17
CA ASP A 576 4.70 -5.58 21.87
C ASP A 576 4.46 -5.60 23.39
N ALA A 577 4.07 -4.46 23.97
CA ALA A 577 3.84 -4.32 25.41
C ALA A 577 2.62 -5.12 25.91
N HIS A 578 2.81 -5.97 26.92
CA HIS A 578 1.74 -6.81 27.49
C HIS A 578 0.54 -5.99 27.99
N ARG A 579 0.77 -4.80 28.58
CA ARG A 579 -0.32 -3.94 29.07
C ARG A 579 -1.21 -3.45 27.91
N VAL A 580 -0.60 -2.93 26.84
CA VAL A 580 -1.34 -2.45 25.64
C VAL A 580 -2.09 -3.59 24.97
N ARG A 581 -1.46 -4.77 24.80
CA ARG A 581 -2.12 -5.98 24.30
C ARG A 581 -3.36 -6.34 25.14
N THR A 582 -3.23 -6.34 26.47
CA THR A 582 -4.32 -6.69 27.40
C THR A 582 -5.47 -5.67 27.35
N GLU A 583 -5.19 -4.39 27.16
CA GLU A 583 -6.23 -3.36 27.03
C GLU A 583 -6.96 -3.47 25.68
N ILE A 584 -6.21 -3.62 24.58
CA ILE A 584 -6.80 -3.80 23.24
C ILE A 584 -7.67 -5.07 23.14
N SER A 585 -7.22 -6.18 23.71
CA SER A 585 -7.96 -7.46 23.68
C SER A 585 -9.24 -7.48 24.54
N GLN A 586 -9.54 -6.45 25.33
CA GLN A 586 -10.85 -6.31 25.97
C GLN A 586 -11.92 -5.79 24.99
N TYR A 587 -11.51 -5.01 23.99
CA TYR A 587 -12.41 -4.31 23.06
C TYR A 587 -12.71 -5.09 21.79
N LEU A 588 -11.73 -5.87 21.32
CA LEU A 588 -11.87 -6.73 20.14
C LEU A 588 -12.51 -8.07 20.56
N GLU A 589 -13.33 -8.65 19.68
CA GLU A 589 -13.97 -9.95 19.94
C GLU A 589 -13.08 -11.13 19.57
N ASP A 590 -12.30 -10.98 18.48
CA ASP A 590 -11.47 -12.04 17.93
C ASP A 590 -10.08 -12.08 18.57
N ASN A 591 -9.48 -13.28 18.62
CA ASN A 591 -8.17 -13.47 19.22
C ASN A 591 -7.03 -13.04 18.28
N PHE A 592 -6.75 -11.74 18.24
CA PHE A 592 -5.63 -11.17 17.47
C PHE A 592 -4.23 -11.51 18.01
N LYS A 593 -4.08 -12.23 19.13
CA LYS A 593 -2.75 -12.54 19.69
C LYS A 593 -1.79 -13.22 18.68
N PRO A 594 -2.18 -14.25 17.92
CA PRO A 594 -1.30 -14.87 16.92
C PRO A 594 -0.94 -13.91 15.79
N VAL A 595 -1.86 -13.04 15.39
CA VAL A 595 -1.65 -12.00 14.37
C VAL A 595 -0.57 -11.01 14.83
N ILE A 596 -0.68 -10.52 16.06
CA ILE A 596 0.28 -9.58 16.64
C ILE A 596 1.65 -10.24 16.79
N ASP A 597 1.70 -11.47 17.32
CA ASP A 597 2.96 -12.20 17.52
C ASP A 597 3.65 -12.62 16.21
N ALA A 598 2.90 -12.86 15.11
CA ALA A 598 3.45 -13.30 13.83
C ALA A 598 3.82 -12.14 12.87
N ASP A 599 2.98 -11.11 12.75
CA ASP A 599 3.06 -10.15 11.62
C ASP A 599 2.97 -8.67 12.00
N ILE A 600 2.89 -8.31 13.29
CA ILE A 600 2.78 -6.91 13.71
C ILE A 600 3.91 -6.52 14.65
N ASP A 601 4.05 -7.20 15.80
CA ASP A 601 4.85 -6.70 16.92
C ASP A 601 5.29 -7.81 17.89
N GLY A 602 5.48 -9.04 17.39
CA GLY A 602 6.23 -10.09 18.07
C GLY A 602 7.73 -9.95 17.84
N ALA A 603 8.55 -10.53 18.72
CA ALA A 603 10.02 -10.42 18.64
C ALA A 603 10.59 -10.89 17.29
N ASP A 604 10.13 -12.05 16.80
CA ASP A 604 10.52 -12.63 15.50
C ASP A 604 9.53 -12.32 14.36
N ALA A 605 8.62 -11.36 14.55
CA ALA A 605 7.53 -11.08 13.62
C ALA A 605 8.01 -10.60 12.24
N THR A 606 7.18 -10.84 11.22
CA THR A 606 7.46 -10.48 9.82
C THR A 606 8.00 -9.04 9.63
N PRO A 607 7.47 -7.98 10.28
CA PRO A 607 8.00 -6.62 10.14
C PRO A 607 9.42 -6.47 10.71
N ASN A 608 9.67 -6.98 11.92
CA ASN A 608 10.99 -6.93 12.58
C ASN A 608 12.05 -7.65 11.74
N ARG A 609 11.68 -8.76 11.08
CA ARG A 609 12.56 -9.47 10.14
C ARG A 609 12.88 -8.65 8.88
N ILE A 610 11.87 -8.04 8.25
CA ILE A 610 12.07 -7.19 7.06
C ILE A 610 12.93 -5.95 7.40
N ASP A 611 12.67 -5.32 8.55
CA ASP A 611 13.44 -4.19 9.07
C ASP A 611 14.90 -4.59 9.38
N THR A 612 15.14 -5.82 9.87
CA THR A 612 16.48 -6.36 10.13
C THR A 612 17.23 -6.73 8.84
N GLU A 613 16.55 -7.33 7.86
CA GLU A 613 17.11 -7.68 6.54
C GLU A 613 17.50 -6.44 5.71
N ARG A 614 16.88 -5.27 5.97
CA ARG A 614 17.09 -4.05 5.19
C ARG A 614 17.38 -2.85 6.09
N THR A 615 18.67 -2.53 6.23
CA THR A 615 19.20 -1.42 7.04
C THR A 615 18.45 -0.08 6.86
N LEU A 616 18.03 0.24 5.63
CA LEU A 616 17.28 1.47 5.31
C LEU A 616 15.88 1.53 5.95
N TYR A 617 15.27 0.38 6.24
CA TYR A 617 13.98 0.28 6.91
C TYR A 617 14.20 0.15 8.43
N GLY A 618 15.13 -0.70 8.85
CA GLY A 618 15.48 -0.94 10.25
C GLY A 618 15.98 0.28 11.02
N GLN A 619 16.72 1.20 10.38
CA GLN A 619 17.16 2.47 10.98
C GLN A 619 16.04 3.27 11.66
N ARG A 620 14.80 3.14 11.17
CA ARG A 620 13.61 3.83 11.71
C ARG A 620 12.41 2.89 11.85
N ARG A 621 12.65 1.58 12.03
CA ARG A 621 11.66 0.48 12.13
C ARG A 621 10.44 0.66 11.21
N LEU A 622 10.69 0.95 9.93
CA LEU A 622 9.66 1.40 8.99
C LEU A 622 8.55 0.36 8.81
N THR A 623 8.91 -0.90 8.59
CA THR A 623 7.95 -1.98 8.36
C THR A 623 7.11 -2.24 9.61
N THR A 624 7.74 -2.16 10.79
CA THR A 624 7.07 -2.30 12.09
C THR A 624 6.06 -1.18 12.34
N ARG A 625 6.41 0.08 12.05
CA ARG A 625 5.46 1.21 12.14
C ARG A 625 4.31 1.07 11.14
N LEU A 626 4.56 0.61 9.91
CA LEU A 626 3.51 0.33 8.92
C LEU A 626 2.53 -0.74 9.44
N ALA A 627 3.04 -1.85 9.98
CA ALA A 627 2.23 -2.93 10.52
C ALA A 627 1.37 -2.47 11.72
N ARG A 628 1.97 -1.75 12.67
CA ARG A 628 1.27 -1.13 13.82
C ARG A 628 0.12 -0.22 13.34
N THR A 629 0.37 0.65 12.36
CA THR A 629 -0.66 1.53 11.75
C THR A 629 -1.78 0.73 11.08
N ILE A 630 -1.45 -0.29 10.27
CA ILE A 630 -2.46 -1.09 9.56
C ILE A 630 -3.34 -1.83 10.55
N PHE A 631 -2.77 -2.50 11.55
CA PHE A 631 -3.56 -3.18 12.59
C PHE A 631 -4.49 -2.19 13.29
N PHE A 632 -3.95 -1.09 13.81
CA PHE A 632 -4.74 -0.14 14.60
C PHE A 632 -5.86 0.54 13.78
N GLY A 633 -5.62 0.78 12.49
CA GLY A 633 -6.60 1.36 11.57
C GLY A 633 -7.58 0.37 10.92
N SER A 634 -7.38 -0.96 11.08
CA SER A 634 -8.22 -1.98 10.41
C SER A 634 -8.93 -2.95 11.36
N ALA A 635 -8.37 -3.23 12.54
CA ALA A 635 -8.99 -4.12 13.54
C ALA A 635 -10.47 -3.80 13.86
N PRO A 636 -10.89 -2.54 14.11
CA PRO A 636 -12.31 -2.22 14.34
C PRO A 636 -13.21 -2.40 13.10
N THR A 637 -12.63 -2.48 11.89
CA THR A 637 -13.38 -2.50 10.62
C THR A 637 -13.79 -3.89 10.15
N LEU A 638 -13.34 -4.98 10.79
CA LEU A 638 -13.49 -6.34 10.25
C LEU A 638 -14.92 -6.83 10.05
N LYS A 639 -15.88 -6.33 10.84
CA LYS A 639 -17.32 -6.63 10.69
C LYS A 639 -18.06 -5.61 9.81
N GLY A 640 -17.42 -4.50 9.45
CA GLY A 640 -18.01 -3.44 8.63
C GLY A 640 -17.99 -3.77 7.14
N SER A 641 -18.85 -3.08 6.37
CA SER A 641 -18.92 -3.19 4.91
C SER A 641 -17.65 -2.70 4.21
N ASN A 642 -16.92 -1.75 4.81
CA ASN A 642 -15.72 -1.12 4.27
C ASN A 642 -14.46 -1.53 5.07
N LYS A 643 -14.07 -2.80 5.01
CA LYS A 643 -12.88 -3.32 5.71
C LYS A 643 -11.59 -2.58 5.32
N GLY A 644 -10.68 -2.45 6.28
CA GLY A 644 -9.31 -2.00 6.07
C GLY A 644 -9.10 -0.49 5.96
N ILE A 645 -7.82 -0.11 6.02
CA ILE A 645 -7.33 1.27 5.96
C ILE A 645 -6.65 1.54 4.62
N ASP A 646 -6.89 2.72 4.05
CA ASP A 646 -6.31 3.17 2.78
C ASP A 646 -4.82 3.57 2.90
N GLN A 647 -4.03 3.29 1.86
CA GLN A 647 -2.60 3.58 1.79
C GLN A 647 -2.21 5.02 2.16
N GLN A 648 -2.94 6.04 1.74
CA GLN A 648 -2.63 7.42 2.11
C GLN A 648 -2.80 7.65 3.63
N ARG A 649 -3.78 6.98 4.25
CA ARG A 649 -3.93 6.99 5.72
C ARG A 649 -2.88 6.13 6.43
N ILE A 650 -2.43 5.03 5.83
CA ILE A 650 -1.30 4.24 6.35
C ILE A 650 -0.03 5.12 6.40
N TRP A 651 0.24 5.90 5.35
CA TRP A 651 1.36 6.86 5.37
C TRP A 651 1.14 7.95 6.42
N LEU A 652 -0.04 8.57 6.49
CA LEU A 652 -0.38 9.61 7.47
C LEU A 652 -0.27 9.12 8.94
N GLY A 653 -0.53 7.83 9.18
CA GLY A 653 -0.38 7.19 10.48
C GLY A 653 1.04 6.71 10.80
N THR A 654 1.97 6.73 9.83
CA THR A 654 3.31 6.14 9.95
C THR A 654 4.42 7.17 9.84
N ALA A 655 4.30 8.14 8.93
CA ALA A 655 5.39 8.98 8.48
C ALA A 655 5.73 10.12 9.47
N ILE A 656 7.03 10.30 9.70
CA ILE A 656 7.62 11.30 10.60
C ILE A 656 8.63 12.11 9.78
N PRO A 657 8.70 13.45 9.91
CA PRO A 657 9.70 14.27 9.23
C PRO A 657 11.13 13.69 9.32
N GLY A 658 11.79 13.59 8.17
CA GLY A 658 13.05 12.86 7.99
C GLY A 658 12.90 11.42 7.46
N ASP A 659 11.69 10.86 7.41
CA ASP A 659 11.43 9.63 6.67
C ASP A 659 11.53 9.82 5.14
N THR A 660 12.03 8.81 4.44
CA THR A 660 12.05 8.77 2.96
C THR A 660 10.80 8.06 2.44
N VAL A 661 9.77 8.83 2.05
CA VAL A 661 8.44 8.31 1.66
C VAL A 661 8.53 7.23 0.56
N GLY A 662 9.43 7.38 -0.42
CA GLY A 662 9.61 6.39 -1.50
C GLY A 662 10.01 4.98 -1.04
N ASN A 663 10.46 4.79 0.21
CA ASN A 663 10.70 3.46 0.78
C ASN A 663 9.42 2.75 1.23
N PHE A 664 8.32 3.48 1.48
CA PHE A 664 7.13 2.98 2.17
C PHE A 664 6.38 1.96 1.30
N GLY A 665 6.17 2.25 0.01
CA GLY A 665 5.54 1.31 -0.93
C GLY A 665 6.32 0.00 -1.07
N GLY A 666 7.66 0.06 -1.10
CA GLY A 666 8.51 -1.12 -1.15
C GLY A 666 8.48 -1.94 0.15
N ALA A 667 8.43 -1.29 1.32
CA ALA A 667 8.28 -1.96 2.61
C ALA A 667 6.88 -2.60 2.76
N LEU A 668 5.82 -1.91 2.34
CA LEU A 668 4.44 -2.40 2.38
C LEU A 668 4.24 -3.61 1.45
N HIS A 669 4.77 -3.58 0.23
CA HIS A 669 4.72 -4.71 -0.70
C HIS A 669 5.41 -5.95 -0.11
N LEU A 670 6.60 -5.79 0.47
CA LEU A 670 7.34 -6.88 1.12
C LEU A 670 6.64 -7.41 2.37
N LEU A 671 5.94 -6.56 3.12
CA LEU A 671 5.10 -6.99 4.24
C LEU A 671 3.91 -7.81 3.73
N SER A 672 3.23 -7.35 2.68
CA SER A 672 2.07 -8.03 2.07
C SER A 672 2.42 -9.38 1.43
N ASP A 673 3.61 -9.52 0.81
CA ASP A 673 4.08 -10.80 0.27
C ASP A 673 4.48 -11.81 1.35
N ARG A 674 4.93 -11.33 2.51
CA ARG A 674 5.56 -12.18 3.55
C ARG A 674 4.64 -12.52 4.71
N ALA A 675 3.70 -11.65 5.06
CA ALA A 675 2.82 -11.81 6.21
C ALA A 675 1.85 -12.99 6.03
N HIS A 676 1.43 -13.53 7.17
CA HIS A 676 0.52 -14.66 7.32
C HIS A 676 -0.93 -14.20 7.35
N TYR A 677 -1.20 -13.02 7.93
CA TYR A 677 -2.53 -12.52 8.26
C TYR A 677 -2.91 -11.17 7.61
N LEU A 678 -2.00 -10.57 6.83
CA LEU A 678 -2.25 -9.32 6.10
C LEU A 678 -2.93 -9.60 4.76
N TYR A 679 -3.95 -8.78 4.46
CA TYR A 679 -4.69 -8.76 3.20
C TYR A 679 -4.63 -7.37 2.57
N SER A 680 -4.80 -7.32 1.25
CA SER A 680 -4.79 -6.10 0.44
C SER A 680 -5.85 -6.16 -0.67
N ASP A 681 -6.64 -5.10 -0.83
CA ASP A 681 -7.59 -4.91 -1.92
C ASP A 681 -7.50 -3.48 -2.46
N GLY A 682 -7.07 -3.31 -3.71
CA GLY A 682 -6.77 -2.00 -4.29
C GLY A 682 -5.73 -1.23 -3.46
N SER A 683 -6.16 -0.11 -2.86
CA SER A 683 -5.36 0.71 -1.94
C SER A 683 -5.59 0.40 -0.45
N ARG A 684 -6.49 -0.52 -0.11
CA ARG A 684 -6.87 -0.87 1.28
C ARG A 684 -6.11 -2.09 1.79
N TYR A 685 -5.73 -2.05 3.07
CA TYR A 685 -5.04 -3.14 3.76
C TYR A 685 -5.69 -3.43 5.12
N TRP A 686 -5.73 -4.71 5.52
CA TRP A 686 -6.22 -5.12 6.83
C TRP A 686 -5.56 -6.40 7.34
N TYR A 687 -5.51 -6.55 8.66
CA TYR A 687 -5.19 -7.83 9.30
C TYR A 687 -6.49 -8.58 9.65
N ASP A 688 -6.62 -9.82 9.21
CA ASP A 688 -7.70 -10.73 9.61
C ASP A 688 -7.15 -11.83 10.54
N THR A 689 -8.02 -12.64 11.16
CA THR A 689 -7.56 -13.76 12.02
C THR A 689 -7.38 -15.07 11.26
N GLN A 690 -7.91 -15.16 10.04
CA GLN A 690 -7.65 -16.26 9.12
C GLN A 690 -6.32 -16.05 8.36
N PRO A 691 -5.58 -17.12 8.03
CA PRO A 691 -4.38 -17.01 7.19
C PRO A 691 -4.71 -16.60 5.75
N SER A 692 -3.87 -15.73 5.18
CA SER A 692 -4.01 -15.24 3.81
C SER A 692 -3.83 -16.36 2.78
N VAL A 693 -4.47 -16.20 1.61
CA VAL A 693 -4.35 -17.17 0.50
C VAL A 693 -2.90 -17.29 0.03
N THR A 694 -2.13 -16.19 0.09
CA THR A 694 -0.68 -16.16 -0.16
C THR A 694 0.11 -17.03 0.82
N ARG A 695 -0.28 -17.05 2.10
CA ARG A 695 0.33 -17.95 3.10
C ARG A 695 -0.05 -19.41 2.85
N LEU A 696 -1.31 -19.70 2.54
CA LEU A 696 -1.75 -21.05 2.17
C LEU A 696 -0.97 -21.57 0.94
N ALA A 697 -0.72 -20.71 -0.06
CA ALA A 697 0.07 -21.04 -1.23
C ALA A 697 1.53 -21.33 -0.83
N ARG A 698 2.18 -20.43 -0.08
CA ARG A 698 3.57 -20.61 0.38
C ARG A 698 3.73 -21.90 1.19
N ASP A 699 2.78 -22.25 2.04
CA ASP A 699 2.84 -23.47 2.87
C ASP A 699 2.54 -24.74 2.08
N HIS A 700 1.94 -24.63 0.89
CA HIS A 700 1.86 -25.72 -0.07
C HIS A 700 3.17 -25.83 -0.89
N ALA A 701 3.73 -24.70 -1.34
CA ALA A 701 4.98 -24.65 -2.09
C ALA A 701 6.18 -25.16 -1.27
N GLU A 702 6.25 -24.81 0.02
CA GLU A 702 7.33 -25.28 0.91
C GLU A 702 7.25 -26.79 1.18
N ARG A 703 6.05 -27.38 1.33
CA ARG A 703 5.89 -28.85 1.43
C ARG A 703 6.37 -29.59 0.18
N LEU A 704 6.24 -28.98 -1.00
CA LEU A 704 6.81 -29.50 -2.25
C LEU A 704 8.35 -29.40 -2.33
N ARG A 705 9.05 -28.97 -1.25
CA ARG A 705 10.49 -29.24 -1.09
C ARG A 705 10.78 -30.68 -0.68
N GLU A 706 9.88 -31.30 0.09
CA GLU A 706 10.02 -32.68 0.58
C GLU A 706 9.59 -33.70 -0.49
N HIS A 707 8.78 -33.28 -1.47
CA HIS A 707 8.27 -34.07 -2.60
C HIS A 707 8.77 -33.54 -3.96
N PRO A 708 10.06 -33.67 -4.30
CA PRO A 708 10.58 -33.26 -5.61
C PRO A 708 9.97 -34.04 -6.78
N GLU A 709 9.50 -35.27 -6.55
CA GLU A 709 8.88 -36.15 -7.54
C GLU A 709 7.62 -35.54 -8.19
N ASP A 710 6.77 -34.87 -7.41
CA ASP A 710 5.56 -34.20 -7.93
C ASP A 710 5.92 -33.02 -8.84
N VAL A 711 6.95 -32.26 -8.44
CA VAL A 711 7.45 -31.11 -9.22
C VAL A 711 8.09 -31.58 -10.52
N TRP A 712 8.80 -32.71 -10.51
CA TRP A 712 9.32 -33.35 -11.72
C TRP A 712 8.21 -33.90 -12.62
N ALA A 713 7.18 -34.54 -12.05
CA ALA A 713 6.04 -35.04 -12.80
C ALA A 713 5.29 -33.91 -13.53
N TYR A 714 5.06 -32.77 -12.87
CA TYR A 714 4.51 -31.55 -13.48
C TYR A 714 5.43 -30.98 -14.57
N LEU A 715 6.74 -30.86 -14.33
CA LEU A 715 7.68 -30.37 -15.36
C LEU A 715 7.75 -31.32 -16.59
N ARG A 716 7.65 -32.64 -16.37
CA ARG A 716 7.55 -33.67 -17.42
C ARG A 716 6.26 -33.53 -18.25
N GLU A 717 5.16 -33.10 -17.63
CA GLU A 717 3.91 -32.74 -18.34
C GLU A 717 4.10 -31.46 -19.16
N ARG A 718 4.60 -30.37 -18.55
CA ARG A 718 4.85 -29.08 -19.21
C ARG A 718 5.81 -29.17 -20.41
N LEU A 719 6.69 -30.17 -20.43
CA LEU A 719 7.59 -30.43 -21.57
C LEU A 719 6.95 -31.22 -22.71
N GLN A 720 5.84 -31.97 -22.52
CA GLN A 720 5.23 -32.80 -23.57
C GLN A 720 4.90 -32.08 -24.89
N PRO A 721 4.50 -30.79 -24.93
CA PRO A 721 4.27 -30.06 -26.18
C PRO A 721 5.48 -30.06 -27.12
N GLU A 722 6.71 -30.05 -26.60
CA GLU A 722 7.95 -30.07 -27.40
C GLU A 722 8.11 -31.36 -28.20
N ARG A 723 7.42 -32.46 -27.82
CA ARG A 723 7.36 -33.69 -28.61
C ARG A 723 6.76 -33.49 -30.02
N ARG A 724 5.98 -32.43 -30.21
CA ARG A 724 5.38 -32.03 -31.50
C ARG A 724 6.29 -31.08 -32.30
N ARG A 725 7.11 -30.28 -31.63
CA ARG A 725 8.07 -29.33 -32.22
C ARG A 725 9.40 -30.03 -32.50
N ARG A 726 9.57 -30.62 -33.70
CA ARG A 726 10.71 -31.50 -33.99
C ARG A 726 11.97 -30.83 -34.57
N GLY A 727 11.90 -29.58 -35.01
CA GLY A 727 13.02 -28.97 -35.75
C GLY A 727 13.39 -29.81 -36.98
N ALA A 728 14.68 -30.12 -37.15
CA ALA A 728 15.17 -31.03 -38.19
C ALA A 728 15.42 -32.47 -37.71
N PHE A 729 14.88 -32.86 -36.55
CA PHE A 729 14.94 -34.24 -36.05
C PHE A 729 13.71 -35.04 -36.51
N ALA A 730 13.89 -36.34 -36.79
CA ALA A 730 12.77 -37.22 -37.10
C ALA A 730 11.89 -37.49 -35.87
N ALA A 731 12.50 -37.53 -34.67
CA ALA A 731 11.81 -37.74 -33.39
C ALA A 731 12.43 -36.88 -32.28
N VAL A 732 11.57 -36.44 -31.35
CA VAL A 732 11.97 -35.83 -30.08
C VAL A 732 11.42 -36.71 -28.96
N ASN A 733 12.30 -37.22 -28.11
CA ASN A 733 11.97 -37.95 -26.89
C ASN A 733 12.08 -36.96 -25.73
N VAL A 734 11.06 -36.91 -24.86
CA VAL A 734 10.86 -35.79 -23.93
C VAL A 734 10.88 -36.28 -22.49
N ALA A 735 11.71 -35.64 -21.67
CA ALA A 735 11.85 -35.89 -20.24
C ALA A 735 12.13 -37.38 -19.91
N VAL A 736 13.03 -37.98 -20.69
CA VAL A 736 13.38 -39.41 -20.64
C VAL A 736 14.04 -39.79 -19.30
N GLU A 737 13.56 -40.88 -18.70
CA GLU A 737 14.02 -41.44 -17.43
C GLU A 737 14.80 -42.76 -17.59
N HIS A 738 14.55 -43.51 -18.67
CA HIS A 738 15.10 -44.84 -18.91
C HIS A 738 15.58 -45.05 -20.36
N THR A 739 16.63 -45.87 -20.54
CA THR A 739 17.30 -46.06 -21.85
C THR A 739 16.44 -46.78 -22.89
N ASN A 740 15.34 -47.44 -22.49
CA ASN A 740 14.41 -48.14 -23.38
C ASN A 740 13.36 -47.23 -24.04
N GLU A 741 13.17 -46.00 -23.54
CA GLU A 741 12.25 -45.04 -24.16
C GLU A 741 12.78 -44.53 -25.51
N VAL A 742 14.11 -44.37 -25.61
CA VAL A 742 14.80 -43.90 -26.82
C VAL A 742 15.11 -45.10 -27.71
N ARG A 743 14.27 -45.32 -28.72
CA ARG A 743 14.46 -46.38 -29.73
C ARG A 743 15.82 -46.26 -30.43
N ASP A 744 16.36 -47.37 -30.91
CA ASP A 744 17.56 -47.38 -31.75
C ASP A 744 17.13 -47.35 -33.23
N THR A 745 17.28 -46.18 -33.86
CA THR A 745 16.85 -45.92 -35.24
C THR A 745 17.96 -45.23 -36.03
N ASP A 746 17.95 -45.42 -37.36
CA ASP A 746 18.87 -44.80 -38.32
C ASP A 746 18.61 -43.30 -38.55
N VAL A 747 17.43 -42.80 -38.17
CA VAL A 747 17.08 -41.37 -38.28
C VAL A 747 17.49 -40.55 -37.05
N ALA A 748 17.97 -39.32 -37.29
CA ALA A 748 18.42 -38.41 -36.24
C ALA A 748 17.31 -38.03 -35.25
N SER A 749 17.61 -38.16 -33.95
CA SER A 749 16.67 -37.96 -32.85
C SER A 749 17.25 -37.04 -31.75
N LEU A 750 16.36 -36.28 -31.11
CA LEU A 750 16.67 -35.47 -29.93
C LEU A 750 16.13 -36.14 -28.67
N VAL A 751 16.90 -36.09 -27.58
CA VAL A 751 16.51 -36.59 -26.26
C VAL A 751 16.60 -35.44 -25.26
N ILE A 752 15.45 -34.87 -24.91
CA ILE A 752 15.34 -33.89 -23.82
C ILE A 752 15.34 -34.68 -22.50
N LEU A 753 16.30 -34.41 -21.62
CA LEU A 753 16.47 -35.19 -20.38
C LEU A 753 15.37 -34.88 -19.35
N HIS A 754 15.04 -35.87 -18.51
CA HIS A 754 14.18 -35.64 -17.35
C HIS A 754 14.78 -34.59 -16.40
N PRO A 755 13.98 -33.70 -15.76
CA PRO A 755 14.46 -32.64 -14.85
C PRO A 755 15.50 -33.08 -13.81
N ARG A 756 15.43 -34.31 -13.30
CA ARG A 756 16.40 -34.89 -12.35
C ARG A 756 17.87 -34.86 -12.85
N TYR A 757 18.09 -34.88 -14.17
CA TYR A 757 19.40 -35.03 -14.78
C TYR A 757 19.97 -33.67 -15.17
N ALA A 758 20.59 -32.98 -14.21
CA ALA A 758 21.13 -31.63 -14.38
C ALA A 758 22.56 -31.59 -14.94
N HIS A 759 22.93 -30.45 -15.52
CA HIS A 759 24.30 -30.15 -15.94
C HIS A 759 24.78 -28.77 -15.50
N THR A 760 26.06 -28.70 -15.14
CA THR A 760 26.84 -27.47 -14.99
C THR A 760 28.02 -27.55 -15.94
N ARG A 761 28.27 -26.44 -16.65
CA ARG A 761 29.32 -26.26 -17.67
C ARG A 761 30.64 -26.94 -17.32
N ARG A 762 31.20 -27.76 -18.23
CA ARG A 762 32.45 -28.54 -18.07
C ARG A 762 32.44 -29.58 -16.93
N ASN A 763 31.28 -29.95 -16.38
CA ASN A 763 31.19 -31.10 -15.48
C ASN A 763 30.99 -32.39 -16.31
N ASP A 764 32.08 -33.08 -16.63
CA ASP A 764 32.08 -34.37 -17.34
C ASP A 764 31.58 -35.56 -16.48
N SER A 765 31.22 -35.34 -15.21
CA SER A 765 30.56 -36.31 -14.33
C SER A 765 29.34 -35.68 -13.64
N SER A 766 28.45 -35.08 -14.44
CA SER A 766 27.12 -34.67 -13.98
C SER A 766 26.07 -35.71 -14.36
N ASP A 767 24.98 -35.79 -13.60
CA ASP A 767 23.87 -36.73 -13.80
C ASP A 767 23.36 -36.75 -15.25
N ALA A 768 23.27 -35.57 -15.89
CA ALA A 768 22.94 -35.43 -17.32
C ALA A 768 23.93 -36.13 -18.27
N ARG A 769 25.23 -36.07 -17.96
CA ARG A 769 26.30 -36.63 -18.77
C ARG A 769 26.40 -38.15 -18.59
N GLU A 770 26.29 -38.65 -17.36
CA GLU A 770 26.29 -40.10 -17.09
C GLU A 770 25.05 -40.78 -17.69
N PHE A 771 23.89 -40.13 -17.61
CA PHE A 771 22.68 -40.61 -18.25
C PHE A 771 22.76 -40.56 -19.78
N ALA A 772 23.30 -39.48 -20.37
CA ALA A 772 23.51 -39.40 -21.81
C ALA A 772 24.48 -40.47 -22.34
N ASP A 773 25.56 -40.79 -21.62
CA ASP A 773 26.47 -41.90 -21.96
C ASP A 773 25.79 -43.27 -21.83
N SER A 774 24.94 -43.45 -20.81
CA SER A 774 24.13 -44.66 -20.64
C SER A 774 23.17 -44.87 -21.83
N VAL A 775 22.41 -43.83 -22.22
CA VAL A 775 21.51 -43.89 -23.39
C VAL A 775 22.30 -44.04 -24.70
N LEU A 776 23.47 -43.40 -24.84
CA LEU A 776 24.32 -43.55 -26.04
C LEU A 776 24.86 -44.98 -26.22
N ARG A 777 25.06 -45.71 -25.12
CA ARG A 777 25.56 -47.11 -25.14
C ARG A 777 24.44 -48.16 -25.22
N GLN A 778 23.25 -47.87 -24.69
CA GLN A 778 22.20 -48.87 -24.48
C GLN A 778 20.81 -48.44 -25.00
N CYS A 779 19.99 -49.43 -25.33
CA CYS A 779 18.58 -49.31 -25.67
C CYS A 779 17.81 -50.39 -24.90
N GLY A 780 17.46 -50.11 -23.64
CA GLY A 780 17.06 -51.15 -22.69
C GLY A 780 18.21 -52.12 -22.42
N SER A 781 17.97 -53.42 -22.58
CA SER A 781 18.99 -54.47 -22.43
C SER A 781 19.92 -54.64 -23.64
N ALA A 782 19.61 -54.02 -24.79
CA ALA A 782 20.40 -54.13 -26.01
C ALA A 782 21.50 -53.05 -26.07
N GLN A 783 22.62 -53.35 -26.74
CA GLN A 783 23.65 -52.35 -27.04
C GLN A 783 23.21 -51.48 -28.23
N ARG A 784 23.29 -50.15 -28.08
CA ARG A 784 22.93 -49.22 -29.15
C ARG A 784 23.93 -49.26 -30.30
N THR A 785 23.42 -49.28 -31.52
CA THR A 785 24.18 -49.30 -32.78
C THR A 785 24.22 -47.92 -33.43
N ASN A 786 23.10 -47.21 -33.57
CA ASN A 786 23.03 -45.92 -34.30
C ASN A 786 23.44 -44.73 -33.42
N ARG A 787 24.65 -44.80 -32.85
CA ARG A 787 25.15 -43.84 -31.85
C ARG A 787 25.32 -42.43 -32.40
N ASN A 788 25.50 -42.26 -33.70
CA ASN A 788 25.58 -40.92 -34.29
C ASN A 788 24.20 -40.25 -34.38
N MET A 789 23.09 -40.99 -34.27
CA MET A 789 21.73 -40.52 -34.52
C MET A 789 20.98 -40.10 -33.25
N VAL A 790 21.69 -39.89 -32.14
CA VAL A 790 21.13 -39.40 -30.88
C VAL A 790 21.88 -38.14 -30.44
N VAL A 791 21.13 -37.06 -30.18
CA VAL A 791 21.63 -35.82 -29.55
C VAL A 791 20.81 -35.56 -28.29
N PHE A 792 21.41 -34.97 -27.26
CA PHE A 792 20.79 -34.75 -25.96
C PHE A 792 20.64 -33.26 -25.66
N LEU A 793 19.57 -32.90 -24.93
CA LEU A 793 19.32 -31.56 -24.39
C LEU A 793 19.05 -31.65 -22.88
N ALA A 794 19.93 -31.07 -22.08
CA ALA A 794 19.91 -31.09 -20.62
C ALA A 794 19.54 -29.72 -20.01
N PRO A 795 18.92 -29.71 -18.81
CA PRO A 795 18.71 -28.51 -18.03
C PRO A 795 20.00 -28.03 -17.35
N ASP A 796 20.20 -26.72 -17.29
CA ASP A 796 21.23 -26.06 -16.48
C ASP A 796 20.88 -26.13 -14.99
N GLU A 797 21.79 -26.63 -14.16
CA GLU A 797 21.58 -26.88 -12.73
C GLU A 797 21.10 -25.64 -11.96
N ARG A 798 21.68 -24.48 -12.22
CA ARG A 798 21.36 -23.23 -11.52
C ARG A 798 20.01 -22.66 -11.98
N ARG A 799 19.68 -22.79 -13.28
CA ARG A 799 18.36 -22.42 -13.81
C ARG A 799 17.26 -23.42 -13.44
N LEU A 800 17.60 -24.69 -13.28
CA LEU A 800 16.67 -25.72 -12.83
C LEU A 800 16.15 -25.43 -11.42
N ALA A 801 16.99 -24.91 -10.51
CA ALA A 801 16.54 -24.42 -9.20
C ALA A 801 15.49 -23.30 -9.33
N GLU A 802 15.77 -22.29 -10.17
CA GLU A 802 14.84 -21.18 -10.47
C GLU A 802 13.52 -21.68 -11.12
N LEU A 803 13.58 -22.71 -11.97
CA LEU A 803 12.40 -23.33 -12.60
C LEU A 803 11.60 -24.18 -11.62
N THR A 804 12.27 -24.92 -10.74
CA THR A 804 11.65 -25.78 -9.71
C THR A 804 10.89 -24.94 -8.69
N GLU A 805 11.41 -23.77 -8.32
CA GLU A 805 10.72 -22.81 -7.45
C GLU A 805 9.41 -22.31 -8.09
N ALA A 806 9.45 -21.82 -9.34
CA ALA A 806 8.25 -21.41 -10.06
C ALA A 806 7.23 -22.54 -10.25
N ALA A 807 7.70 -23.78 -10.44
CA ALA A 807 6.84 -24.94 -10.53
C ALA A 807 6.13 -25.25 -9.21
N ARG A 808 6.80 -25.13 -8.06
CA ARG A 808 6.16 -25.25 -6.74
C ARG A 808 5.11 -24.16 -6.50
N ASP A 809 5.43 -22.92 -6.85
CA ASP A 809 4.47 -21.81 -6.77
C ASP A 809 3.22 -22.09 -7.62
N HIS A 810 3.40 -22.50 -8.88
CA HIS A 810 2.28 -22.86 -9.75
C HIS A 810 1.44 -24.00 -9.16
N ILE A 811 2.05 -25.10 -8.72
CA ILE A 811 1.33 -26.25 -8.14
C ILE A 811 0.57 -25.81 -6.87
N ALA A 812 1.15 -24.94 -6.05
CA ALA A 812 0.52 -24.39 -4.87
C ALA A 812 -0.70 -23.50 -5.17
N TRP A 813 -0.58 -22.55 -6.11
CA TRP A 813 -1.71 -21.71 -6.53
C TRP A 813 -2.80 -22.54 -7.22
N LYS A 814 -2.42 -23.54 -8.02
CA LYS A 814 -3.37 -24.50 -8.61
C LYS A 814 -4.11 -25.28 -7.52
N GLY A 815 -3.39 -25.84 -6.54
CA GLY A 815 -3.96 -26.57 -5.41
C GLY A 815 -4.85 -25.74 -4.47
N ILE A 816 -4.98 -24.43 -4.70
CA ILE A 816 -5.97 -23.54 -4.08
C ILE A 816 -7.11 -23.23 -5.06
N VAL A 817 -6.81 -22.91 -6.32
CA VAL A 817 -7.81 -22.62 -7.36
C VAL A 817 -8.69 -23.85 -7.66
N ASP A 818 -8.15 -25.06 -7.54
CA ASP A 818 -8.89 -26.32 -7.66
C ASP A 818 -9.81 -26.62 -6.45
N ARG A 819 -9.72 -25.83 -5.36
CA ARG A 819 -10.43 -26.04 -4.08
C ARG A 819 -11.06 -24.76 -3.50
N LEU A 820 -11.39 -23.78 -4.35
CA LEU A 820 -11.95 -22.49 -3.92
C LEU A 820 -13.22 -22.64 -3.07
N ASP A 821 -14.09 -23.58 -3.48
CA ASP A 821 -15.38 -23.84 -2.83
C ASP A 821 -15.21 -24.57 -1.48
N GLU A 822 -14.20 -25.44 -1.34
CA GLU A 822 -13.86 -26.12 -0.07
C GLU A 822 -13.22 -25.16 0.95
N LEU A 823 -12.59 -24.08 0.48
CA LEU A 823 -11.87 -23.10 1.28
C LEU A 823 -12.74 -21.87 1.63
N GLU A 824 -14.03 -21.87 1.25
CA GLU A 824 -15.01 -20.80 1.49
C GLU A 824 -14.52 -19.38 1.10
N LEU A 825 -13.65 -19.29 0.09
CA LEU A 825 -12.93 -18.06 -0.24
C LEU A 825 -13.85 -16.99 -0.87
N SER A 826 -13.62 -15.73 -0.49
CA SER A 826 -14.38 -14.61 -1.04
C SER A 826 -14.17 -14.46 -2.56
N PRO A 827 -15.12 -13.87 -3.31
CA PRO A 827 -14.98 -13.65 -4.75
C PRO A 827 -13.69 -12.89 -5.13
N GLN A 828 -13.23 -11.97 -4.27
CA GLN A 828 -11.97 -11.23 -4.44
C GLN A 828 -10.75 -12.11 -4.18
N GLN A 829 -10.77 -12.93 -3.13
CA GLN A 829 -9.71 -13.91 -2.84
C GLN A 829 -9.57 -14.94 -3.96
N ALA A 830 -10.69 -15.43 -4.49
CA ALA A 830 -10.74 -16.32 -5.65
C ALA A 830 -10.18 -15.66 -6.93
N ALA A 831 -10.48 -14.37 -7.17
CA ALA A 831 -9.90 -13.60 -8.27
C ALA A 831 -8.37 -13.42 -8.11
N HIS A 832 -7.90 -13.10 -6.90
CA HIS A 832 -6.47 -12.97 -6.60
C HIS A 832 -5.71 -14.29 -6.81
N ALA A 833 -6.26 -15.41 -6.33
CA ALA A 833 -5.66 -16.74 -6.50
C ALA A 833 -5.54 -17.14 -7.98
N ARG A 834 -6.59 -16.89 -8.78
CA ARG A 834 -6.58 -17.11 -10.24
C ARG A 834 -5.54 -16.22 -10.95
N GLY A 835 -5.41 -14.96 -10.54
CA GLY A 835 -4.39 -14.05 -11.07
C GLY A 835 -2.96 -14.52 -10.77
N LYS A 836 -2.68 -14.91 -9.52
CA LYS A 836 -1.37 -15.46 -9.11
C LYS A 836 -1.05 -16.78 -9.82
N LEU A 837 -2.04 -17.65 -10.03
CA LEU A 837 -1.88 -18.87 -10.85
C LEU A 837 -1.48 -18.56 -12.29
N ALA A 838 -2.13 -17.59 -12.94
CA ALA A 838 -1.79 -17.19 -14.31
C ALA A 838 -0.35 -16.67 -14.42
N SER A 839 0.07 -15.77 -13.52
CA SER A 839 1.45 -15.28 -13.48
C SER A 839 2.48 -16.38 -13.18
N ALA A 840 2.11 -17.40 -12.39
CA ALA A 840 2.96 -18.55 -12.13
C ALA A 840 3.09 -19.48 -13.37
N ASP A 841 2.02 -19.66 -14.14
CA ASP A 841 2.03 -20.41 -15.40
C ASP A 841 2.97 -19.76 -16.44
N GLU A 842 2.83 -18.45 -16.65
CA GLU A 842 3.72 -17.63 -17.48
C GLU A 842 5.19 -17.72 -17.01
N ALA A 843 5.43 -17.66 -15.70
CA ALA A 843 6.78 -17.78 -15.13
C ALA A 843 7.40 -19.17 -15.38
N VAL A 844 6.62 -20.26 -15.27
CA VAL A 844 7.09 -21.60 -15.64
C VAL A 844 7.36 -21.69 -17.14
N ALA A 845 6.42 -21.23 -17.98
CA ALA A 845 6.56 -21.28 -19.43
C ALA A 845 7.80 -20.52 -19.93
N GLY A 846 8.05 -19.32 -19.40
CA GLY A 846 9.22 -18.52 -19.73
C GLY A 846 10.55 -19.05 -19.19
N ARG A 847 10.56 -19.79 -18.06
CA ARG A 847 11.77 -20.37 -17.46
C ARG A 847 12.24 -21.67 -18.13
N ILE A 848 11.34 -22.45 -18.76
CA ILE A 848 11.70 -23.69 -19.48
C ILE A 848 12.79 -23.48 -20.56
N PRO A 849 12.61 -22.61 -21.57
CA PRO A 849 13.63 -22.37 -22.61
C PRO A 849 14.85 -21.57 -22.12
N GLN A 850 14.80 -21.02 -20.91
CA GLN A 850 15.95 -20.43 -20.22
C GLN A 850 16.74 -21.47 -19.39
N THR A 851 16.20 -22.68 -19.22
CA THR A 851 16.78 -23.78 -18.44
C THR A 851 17.33 -24.88 -19.34
N TYR A 852 16.57 -25.32 -20.34
CA TYR A 852 16.95 -26.38 -21.28
C TYR A 852 17.75 -25.81 -22.45
N PHE A 853 19.08 -25.72 -22.30
CA PHE A 853 19.98 -25.22 -23.35
C PHE A 853 21.33 -25.94 -23.49
N TRP A 854 21.65 -26.91 -22.62
CA TRP A 854 22.91 -27.67 -22.70
C TRP A 854 22.74 -28.83 -23.69
N VAL A 855 23.38 -28.72 -24.85
CA VAL A 855 23.35 -29.73 -25.91
C VAL A 855 24.58 -30.61 -25.82
N PHE A 856 24.39 -31.93 -25.79
CA PHE A 856 25.47 -32.90 -25.95
C PHE A 856 25.31 -33.64 -27.27
N ALA A 857 26.27 -33.44 -28.16
CA ALA A 857 26.41 -34.23 -29.37
C ALA A 857 27.59 -35.19 -29.23
N PRO A 858 27.42 -36.49 -29.52
CA PRO A 858 28.57 -37.39 -29.65
C PRO A 858 29.42 -36.95 -30.85
N MET A 859 30.74 -36.91 -30.64
CA MET A 859 31.73 -36.55 -31.66
C MET A 859 32.95 -37.47 -31.51
N GLN A 860 33.50 -37.97 -32.62
CA GLN A 860 34.68 -38.80 -32.62
C GLN A 860 35.68 -38.32 -33.66
N ARG A 861 36.97 -38.50 -33.40
CA ARG A 861 38.03 -38.37 -34.42
C ARG A 861 38.49 -39.79 -34.79
N PRO A 862 38.82 -40.08 -36.07
CA PRO A 862 39.37 -41.38 -36.45
C PRO A 862 40.55 -41.79 -35.54
N GLY A 863 40.55 -43.05 -35.11
CA GLY A 863 41.57 -43.59 -34.19
C GLY A 863 41.54 -43.06 -32.75
N ARG A 864 40.51 -42.31 -32.33
CA ARG A 864 40.33 -41.82 -30.95
C ARG A 864 39.04 -42.37 -30.32
N PRO A 865 38.93 -42.46 -28.98
CA PRO A 865 37.67 -42.77 -28.32
C PRO A 865 36.61 -41.71 -28.66
N LEU A 866 35.33 -42.09 -28.51
CA LEU A 866 34.22 -41.16 -28.62
C LEU A 866 34.33 -40.10 -27.52
N GLN A 867 34.09 -38.84 -27.91
CA GLN A 867 34.04 -37.67 -27.04
C GLN A 867 32.67 -37.00 -27.19
N TRP A 868 32.43 -35.97 -26.38
CA TRP A 868 31.21 -35.19 -26.40
C TRP A 868 31.54 -33.74 -26.72
N GLU A 869 30.76 -33.12 -27.61
CA GLU A 869 30.78 -31.67 -27.79
C GLU A 869 29.69 -31.05 -26.91
N GLU A 870 30.10 -30.17 -25.99
CA GLU A 870 29.23 -29.36 -25.14
C GLU A 870 28.86 -28.07 -25.88
N LEU A 871 27.62 -27.97 -26.35
CA LEU A 871 27.11 -26.79 -27.04
C LEU A 871 26.01 -26.11 -26.22
N ARG A 872 25.89 -24.79 -26.36
CA ARG A 872 24.88 -23.96 -25.70
C ARG A 872 23.89 -23.37 -26.71
N ALA A 873 22.62 -23.72 -26.56
CA ALA A 873 21.50 -23.37 -27.44
C ALA A 873 20.47 -22.47 -26.72
N ASP A 874 20.93 -21.37 -26.12
CA ASP A 874 20.12 -20.45 -25.31
C ASP A 874 19.47 -19.31 -26.13
N ARG A 875 19.69 -19.28 -27.44
CA ARG A 875 19.16 -18.32 -28.42
C ARG A 875 18.58 -19.06 -29.63
N GLY A 876 17.66 -18.41 -30.33
CA GLY A 876 16.88 -18.99 -31.42
C GLY A 876 15.37 -18.93 -31.12
N PRO A 877 14.52 -19.57 -31.94
CA PRO A 877 13.06 -19.58 -31.83
C PRO A 877 12.55 -20.23 -30.54
N ASP A 878 11.24 -20.22 -30.32
CA ASP A 878 10.64 -20.66 -29.04
C ASP A 878 10.68 -22.18 -28.82
N GLY A 879 10.80 -22.99 -29.88
CA GLY A 879 10.91 -24.45 -29.78
C GLY A 879 12.30 -24.91 -29.38
N LEU A 880 12.38 -25.82 -28.39
CA LEU A 880 13.65 -26.37 -27.89
C LEU A 880 14.39 -27.13 -29.00
N ALA A 881 13.71 -28.01 -29.74
CA ALA A 881 14.34 -28.77 -30.82
C ALA A 881 14.77 -27.90 -32.01
N GLU A 882 14.13 -26.75 -32.21
CA GLU A 882 14.44 -25.78 -33.26
C GLU A 882 15.72 -25.01 -32.92
N ARG A 883 15.86 -24.54 -31.66
CA ARG A 883 17.12 -23.99 -31.13
C ARG A 883 18.29 -24.97 -31.24
N VAL A 884 18.08 -26.24 -30.89
CA VAL A 884 19.10 -27.28 -31.04
C VAL A 884 19.43 -27.51 -32.52
N THR A 885 18.42 -27.52 -33.40
CA THR A 885 18.61 -27.65 -34.85
C THR A 885 19.50 -26.54 -35.42
N GLU A 886 19.20 -25.27 -35.12
CA GLU A 886 20.01 -24.13 -35.52
C GLU A 886 21.44 -24.24 -34.98
N LYS A 887 21.58 -24.60 -33.70
CA LYS A 887 22.89 -24.72 -33.05
C LYS A 887 23.75 -25.81 -33.66
N LEU A 888 23.20 -26.98 -33.94
CA LEU A 888 23.94 -28.08 -34.57
C LEU A 888 24.34 -27.74 -36.02
N ARG A 889 23.41 -27.17 -36.81
CA ARG A 889 23.69 -26.69 -38.17
C ARG A 889 24.84 -25.69 -38.20
N ALA A 890 24.82 -24.70 -37.30
CA ALA A 890 25.87 -23.68 -37.19
C ALA A 890 27.26 -24.23 -36.78
N ASN A 891 27.33 -25.46 -36.26
CA ASN A 891 28.60 -26.15 -35.93
C ASN A 891 28.85 -27.38 -36.82
N ALA A 892 28.15 -27.49 -37.96
CA ALA A 892 28.21 -28.62 -38.91
C ALA A 892 27.94 -30.02 -38.29
N GLN A 893 27.27 -30.05 -37.13
CA GLN A 893 26.95 -31.28 -36.38
C GLN A 893 25.58 -31.90 -36.72
N LEU A 894 24.81 -31.28 -37.60
CA LEU A 894 23.59 -31.84 -38.19
C LEU A 894 23.42 -31.24 -39.58
N LEU A 895 23.62 -32.06 -40.62
CA LEU A 895 23.56 -31.63 -42.02
C LEU A 895 22.24 -32.03 -42.65
N SER A 896 21.55 -31.06 -43.27
CA SER A 896 20.40 -31.30 -44.15
C SER A 896 20.78 -31.35 -45.64
N GLU A 897 22.03 -31.01 -45.98
CA GLU A 897 22.60 -31.09 -47.32
C GLU A 897 24.06 -31.55 -47.23
N ILE A 898 24.50 -32.37 -48.17
CA ILE A 898 25.90 -32.79 -48.33
C ILE A 898 26.18 -32.97 -49.83
N SER A 899 27.44 -32.92 -50.26
CA SER A 899 27.85 -33.14 -51.65
C SER A 899 28.65 -34.43 -51.81
N ALA A 900 28.58 -35.08 -52.97
CA ALA A 900 29.38 -36.27 -53.26
C ALA A 900 30.90 -36.08 -53.00
N PRO A 901 31.55 -34.94 -53.36
CA PRO A 901 32.93 -34.62 -52.95
C PRO A 901 33.19 -34.62 -51.44
N ALA A 902 32.21 -34.23 -50.62
CA ALA A 902 32.34 -34.31 -49.16
C ALA A 902 32.21 -35.76 -48.66
N VAL A 903 31.24 -36.53 -49.19
CA VAL A 903 31.08 -37.97 -48.89
C VAL A 903 32.33 -38.75 -49.29
N ARG A 904 32.89 -38.47 -50.48
CA ARG A 904 34.09 -39.13 -51.01
C ARG A 904 35.31 -38.84 -50.14
N ARG A 905 35.53 -37.57 -49.78
CA ARG A 905 36.61 -37.16 -48.87
C ARG A 905 36.50 -37.83 -47.50
N ASP A 906 35.30 -37.97 -46.97
CA ASP A 906 35.07 -38.61 -45.67
C ASP A 906 35.29 -40.14 -45.71
N LEU A 907 34.90 -40.81 -46.80
CA LEU A 907 35.25 -42.22 -47.04
C LEU A 907 36.78 -42.41 -47.06
N ASP A 908 37.45 -41.66 -47.94
CA ASP A 908 38.89 -41.81 -48.18
C ASP A 908 39.74 -41.46 -46.94
N SER A 909 39.34 -40.44 -46.16
CA SER A 909 40.14 -39.91 -45.04
C SER A 909 39.72 -40.38 -43.63
N LYS A 910 38.50 -40.89 -43.42
CA LYS A 910 38.00 -41.24 -42.08
C LYS A 910 37.72 -42.73 -41.88
N LEU A 911 37.22 -43.42 -42.91
CA LEU A 911 37.07 -44.89 -42.93
C LEU A 911 38.35 -45.56 -43.42
N GLY A 912 39.07 -44.93 -44.36
CA GLY A 912 40.32 -45.44 -44.91
C GLY A 912 40.09 -46.42 -46.06
N SER A 913 41.09 -46.54 -46.94
CA SER A 913 40.98 -47.24 -48.22
C SER A 913 40.64 -48.73 -48.11
N GLU A 914 41.09 -49.42 -47.06
CA GLU A 914 40.77 -50.84 -46.85
C GLU A 914 39.30 -51.07 -46.47
N GLN A 915 38.74 -50.26 -45.56
CA GLN A 915 37.37 -50.42 -45.09
C GLN A 915 36.32 -49.76 -46.03
N ALA A 916 36.69 -48.71 -46.77
CA ALA A 916 35.82 -48.07 -47.76
C ALA A 916 35.93 -48.69 -49.15
N TRP A 917 37.11 -49.16 -49.57
CA TRP A 917 37.40 -49.57 -50.96
C TRP A 917 38.10 -50.93 -51.10
N GLY A 918 38.20 -51.75 -50.05
CA GLY A 918 38.88 -53.06 -50.10
C GLY A 918 38.30 -54.02 -51.14
N LYS A 919 37.03 -53.87 -51.53
CA LYS A 919 36.38 -54.59 -52.64
C LYS A 919 36.34 -53.83 -53.98
N GLY A 920 36.79 -52.59 -54.02
CA GLY A 920 36.58 -51.67 -55.15
C GLY A 920 35.19 -51.01 -55.21
N TYR A 921 34.27 -51.40 -54.33
CA TYR A 921 32.91 -50.86 -54.22
C TYR A 921 32.37 -50.96 -52.79
N LEU A 922 31.32 -50.20 -52.49
CA LEU A 922 30.62 -50.14 -51.20
C LEU A 922 29.10 -50.09 -51.44
N THR A 923 28.27 -50.77 -50.64
CA THR A 923 26.80 -50.68 -50.79
C THR A 923 26.28 -49.36 -50.20
N PHE A 924 25.18 -48.82 -50.75
CA PHE A 924 24.50 -47.66 -50.17
C PHE A 924 24.04 -47.94 -48.73
N GLY A 925 23.55 -49.15 -48.46
CA GLY A 925 23.13 -49.58 -47.12
C GLY A 925 24.27 -49.58 -46.10
N ASP A 926 25.46 -50.06 -46.47
CA ASP A 926 26.66 -50.01 -45.63
C ASP A 926 27.09 -48.56 -45.35
N LEU A 927 27.09 -47.70 -46.38
CA LEU A 927 27.45 -46.29 -46.23
C LEU A 927 26.49 -45.55 -45.30
N TRP A 928 25.17 -45.75 -45.45
CA TRP A 928 24.17 -45.19 -44.55
C TRP A 928 24.33 -45.72 -43.13
N GLY A 929 24.52 -47.04 -42.97
CA GLY A 929 24.78 -47.68 -41.68
C GLY A 929 26.05 -47.18 -40.99
N TYR A 930 27.12 -46.89 -41.74
CA TYR A 930 28.34 -46.28 -41.22
C TYR A 930 28.08 -44.86 -40.70
N CYS A 931 27.37 -44.02 -41.46
CA CYS A 931 26.98 -42.67 -41.04
C CYS A 931 26.11 -42.69 -39.76
N CYS A 932 25.23 -43.69 -39.60
CA CYS A 932 24.42 -43.87 -38.39
C CYS A 932 25.24 -44.35 -37.18
N LYS A 933 26.22 -45.22 -37.41
CA LYS A 933 26.99 -45.92 -36.37
C LYS A 933 28.18 -45.12 -35.83
N TYR A 934 28.90 -44.40 -36.69
CA TYR A 934 30.21 -43.83 -36.37
C TYR A 934 30.17 -42.30 -36.22
N ALA A 935 30.40 -41.79 -35.00
CA ALA A 935 30.36 -40.36 -34.68
C ALA A 935 31.56 -39.52 -35.22
N TYR A 936 32.38 -40.09 -36.11
CA TYR A 936 33.37 -39.35 -36.92
C TYR A 936 32.86 -39.03 -38.33
N LEU A 937 31.81 -39.72 -38.79
CA LEU A 937 31.07 -39.41 -40.02
C LEU A 937 29.96 -38.38 -39.74
N PRO A 938 29.53 -37.61 -40.75
CA PRO A 938 28.57 -36.53 -40.56
C PRO A 938 27.20 -37.07 -40.17
N ARG A 939 26.60 -36.48 -39.14
CA ARG A 939 25.21 -36.71 -38.76
C ARG A 939 24.31 -36.01 -39.76
N LEU A 940 23.57 -36.78 -40.54
CA LEU A 940 22.60 -36.27 -41.51
C LEU A 940 21.19 -36.22 -40.89
N THR A 941 20.31 -35.33 -41.35
CA THR A 941 18.91 -35.27 -40.87
C THR A 941 18.09 -36.50 -41.27
N GLY A 942 18.48 -37.21 -42.33
CA GLY A 942 17.93 -38.49 -42.73
C GLY A 942 18.56 -39.01 -44.02
N ARG A 943 18.18 -40.24 -44.41
CA ARG A 943 18.66 -40.98 -45.58
C ARG A 943 18.66 -40.16 -46.88
N HIS A 944 17.60 -39.38 -47.12
CA HIS A 944 17.42 -38.55 -48.31
C HIS A 944 18.63 -37.62 -48.58
N VAL A 945 19.23 -37.04 -47.53
CA VAL A 945 20.40 -36.15 -47.65
C VAL A 945 21.57 -36.83 -48.37
N LEU A 946 21.73 -38.15 -48.19
CA LEU A 946 22.75 -38.95 -48.86
C LEU A 946 22.32 -39.39 -50.28
N GLU A 947 21.05 -39.72 -50.48
CA GLU A 947 20.51 -40.01 -51.82
C GLU A 947 20.62 -38.80 -52.75
N ASP A 948 20.21 -37.63 -52.28
CA ASP A 948 20.24 -36.37 -53.03
C ASP A 948 21.68 -35.96 -53.38
N ALA A 949 22.63 -36.18 -52.46
CA ALA A 949 24.06 -35.96 -52.70
C ALA A 949 24.64 -36.86 -53.81
N ILE A 950 24.15 -38.10 -53.91
CA ILE A 950 24.54 -39.06 -54.95
C ILE A 950 23.86 -38.73 -56.28
N ARG A 951 22.55 -38.43 -56.28
CA ARG A 951 21.81 -37.98 -57.49
C ARG A 951 22.46 -36.74 -58.11
N ALA A 952 22.78 -35.74 -57.28
CA ALA A 952 23.47 -34.52 -57.73
C ALA A 952 24.88 -34.76 -58.31
N CYS A 953 25.50 -35.91 -58.04
CA CYS A 953 26.76 -36.29 -58.69
C CYS A 953 26.57 -36.59 -60.18
N PHE A 954 25.45 -37.21 -60.57
CA PHE A 954 25.13 -37.50 -61.98
C PHE A 954 24.77 -36.23 -62.77
N ASP A 955 24.01 -35.32 -62.16
CA ASP A 955 23.54 -34.10 -62.82
C ASP A 955 24.60 -32.99 -62.92
N ARG A 956 25.60 -32.97 -62.00
CA ARG A 956 26.51 -31.83 -61.81
C ARG A 956 27.98 -32.19 -61.56
N GLY A 957 28.31 -33.47 -61.48
CA GLY A 957 29.64 -33.97 -61.09
C GLY A 957 30.67 -33.96 -62.22
N VAL A 958 31.03 -32.78 -62.75
CA VAL A 958 32.04 -32.67 -63.83
C VAL A 958 33.42 -33.25 -63.42
N THR A 959 33.72 -33.31 -62.12
CA THR A 959 34.95 -33.89 -61.55
C THR A 959 34.75 -35.26 -60.86
N TRP A 960 33.68 -35.98 -61.19
CA TRP A 960 33.29 -37.23 -60.50
C TRP A 960 34.39 -38.32 -60.51
N GLU A 961 35.25 -38.36 -61.53
CA GLU A 961 36.37 -39.31 -61.63
C GLU A 961 37.37 -39.19 -60.47
N HIS A 962 37.48 -38.00 -59.86
CA HIS A 962 38.39 -37.71 -58.76
C HIS A 962 37.66 -37.53 -57.43
N GLU A 963 36.46 -36.92 -57.45
CA GLU A 963 35.73 -36.51 -56.24
C GLU A 963 34.36 -37.19 -56.07
N GLY A 964 34.00 -38.13 -56.95
CA GLY A 964 32.70 -38.80 -56.95
C GLY A 964 32.80 -40.33 -57.01
N PHE A 965 31.76 -40.92 -57.59
CA PHE A 965 31.48 -42.35 -57.65
C PHE A 965 30.74 -42.69 -58.94
N ALA A 966 30.93 -43.90 -59.46
CA ALA A 966 29.95 -44.52 -60.35
C ALA A 966 28.93 -45.33 -59.54
N LEU A 967 27.83 -45.78 -60.15
CA LEU A 967 26.86 -46.68 -59.51
C LEU A 967 26.70 -47.98 -60.29
N ALA A 968 26.41 -49.09 -59.61
CA ALA A 968 26.04 -50.36 -60.25
C ALA A 968 24.94 -51.08 -59.46
N GLU A 969 24.19 -51.95 -60.13
CA GLU A 969 23.14 -52.78 -59.50
C GLU A 969 23.72 -54.00 -58.77
N SER A 970 24.79 -54.58 -59.29
CA SER A 970 25.49 -55.73 -58.69
C SER A 970 26.91 -55.90 -59.23
N TYR A 971 27.68 -56.80 -58.62
CA TYR A 971 29.02 -57.20 -59.05
C TYR A 971 29.07 -58.72 -59.23
N ASP A 972 29.61 -59.18 -60.37
CA ASP A 972 29.82 -60.60 -60.67
C ASP A 972 31.25 -61.01 -60.31
N GLU A 973 31.41 -61.82 -59.27
CA GLU A 973 32.72 -62.31 -58.81
C GLU A 973 33.35 -63.36 -59.76
N GLY A 974 32.57 -63.97 -60.66
CA GLY A 974 33.04 -64.98 -61.61
C GLY A 974 33.54 -64.38 -62.93
N GLU A 975 32.89 -63.30 -63.39
CA GLU A 975 33.27 -62.55 -64.59
C GLU A 975 34.03 -61.24 -64.29
N GLY A 976 34.17 -60.88 -63.01
CA GLY A 976 34.95 -59.74 -62.52
C GLY A 976 34.37 -58.35 -62.82
N ARG A 977 33.08 -58.27 -63.21
CA ARG A 977 32.45 -57.06 -63.77
C ARG A 977 31.29 -56.52 -62.93
N PHE A 978 31.02 -55.23 -63.07
CA PHE A 978 29.82 -54.58 -62.55
C PHE A 978 28.65 -54.71 -63.53
N SER A 979 27.49 -55.13 -63.03
CA SER A 979 26.24 -55.23 -63.79
C SER A 979 25.37 -54.01 -63.50
N GLY A 980 24.78 -53.43 -64.56
CA GLY A 980 24.00 -52.19 -64.46
C GLY A 980 24.87 -50.97 -64.13
N LEU A 981 26.11 -50.92 -64.62
CA LEU A 981 27.06 -49.83 -64.35
C LEU A 981 26.62 -48.51 -65.02
N LEU A 982 26.36 -47.48 -64.22
CA LEU A 982 26.00 -46.11 -64.61
C LEU A 982 27.15 -45.15 -64.26
N LEU A 983 27.59 -44.34 -65.23
CA LEU A 983 28.59 -43.30 -65.02
C LEU A 983 27.94 -41.90 -65.00
N PRO A 984 28.29 -41.03 -64.04
CA PRO A 984 27.95 -39.61 -64.11
C PRO A 984 28.37 -38.99 -65.45
N MET A 985 27.63 -37.99 -65.90
CA MET A 985 27.80 -37.29 -67.20
C MET A 985 27.60 -38.15 -68.48
N GLU A 986 27.78 -39.48 -68.47
CA GLU A 986 27.39 -40.36 -69.61
C GLU A 986 25.94 -40.87 -69.48
N ASP A 987 25.53 -41.29 -68.28
CA ASP A 987 24.26 -41.97 -68.00
C ASP A 987 23.34 -41.11 -67.08
N PRO A 988 22.00 -41.24 -67.18
CA PRO A 988 21.08 -40.51 -66.33
C PRO A 988 21.08 -41.04 -64.88
N ALA A 989 20.79 -40.16 -63.92
CA ALA A 989 20.66 -40.51 -62.51
C ALA A 989 19.56 -41.57 -62.27
N PRO A 990 19.77 -42.56 -61.38
CA PRO A 990 18.77 -43.59 -61.09
C PRO A 990 17.55 -43.01 -60.37
N ALA A 991 16.35 -43.47 -60.75
CA ALA A 991 15.09 -43.00 -60.16
C ALA A 991 14.97 -43.34 -58.66
N HIS A 992 15.49 -44.49 -58.23
CA HIS A 992 15.49 -44.96 -56.85
C HIS A 992 16.86 -45.55 -56.47
N ILE A 993 17.32 -45.30 -55.24
CA ILE A 993 18.59 -45.81 -54.71
C ILE A 993 18.26 -46.82 -53.60
N SER A 994 18.41 -48.10 -53.91
CA SER A 994 18.21 -49.20 -52.97
C SER A 994 19.47 -49.46 -52.13
N ASP A 995 19.32 -50.15 -50.99
CA ASP A 995 20.45 -50.46 -50.09
C ASP A 995 21.50 -51.37 -50.74
N ALA A 996 21.08 -52.19 -51.70
CA ALA A 996 21.96 -53.07 -52.46
C ALA A 996 22.73 -52.35 -53.58
N MET A 997 22.39 -51.10 -53.91
CA MET A 997 23.06 -50.35 -54.97
C MET A 997 24.53 -50.08 -54.59
N LEU A 998 25.44 -50.36 -55.52
CA LEU A 998 26.88 -50.29 -55.30
C LEU A 998 27.40 -48.92 -55.71
N LEU A 999 28.08 -48.22 -54.81
CA LEU A 999 28.96 -47.10 -55.13
C LEU A 999 30.30 -47.69 -55.57
N VAL A 1000 30.65 -47.48 -56.84
CA VAL A 1000 31.84 -48.06 -57.48
C VAL A 1000 32.95 -47.02 -57.56
N ARG A 1001 34.20 -47.43 -57.28
CA ARG A 1001 35.37 -46.57 -57.37
C ARG A 1001 35.62 -46.16 -58.84
N PRO A 1002 35.76 -44.86 -59.19
CA PRO A 1002 35.74 -44.40 -60.57
C PRO A 1002 36.77 -45.04 -61.51
N ASP A 1003 37.96 -45.37 -61.03
CA ASP A 1003 39.02 -46.03 -61.82
C ASP A 1003 38.60 -47.40 -62.35
N LEU A 1004 37.86 -48.18 -61.55
CA LEU A 1004 37.33 -49.48 -61.95
C LEU A 1004 36.14 -49.33 -62.91
N ALA A 1005 35.29 -48.33 -62.67
CA ALA A 1005 34.13 -48.04 -63.50
C ALA A 1005 34.51 -47.53 -64.90
N VAL A 1006 35.47 -46.59 -64.98
CA VAL A 1006 36.04 -46.10 -66.23
C VAL A 1006 36.76 -47.26 -66.95
N SER A 1007 37.61 -48.02 -66.27
CA SER A 1007 38.32 -49.14 -66.90
C SER A 1007 37.39 -50.21 -67.47
N GLN A 1008 36.26 -50.52 -66.82
CA GLN A 1008 35.25 -51.40 -67.40
C GLN A 1008 34.55 -50.77 -68.62
N ARG A 1009 34.10 -49.50 -68.53
CA ARG A 1009 33.41 -48.82 -69.64
C ARG A 1009 34.34 -48.62 -70.85
N GLU A 1010 35.63 -48.40 -70.63
CA GLU A 1010 36.68 -48.39 -71.67
C GLU A 1010 36.87 -49.78 -72.28
N ALA A 1011 36.92 -50.85 -71.47
CA ALA A 1011 36.99 -52.22 -71.97
C ALA A 1011 35.73 -52.62 -72.77
N GLU A 1012 34.53 -52.16 -72.38
CA GLU A 1012 33.28 -52.36 -73.12
C GLU A 1012 33.26 -51.59 -74.45
N LYS A 1013 33.77 -50.35 -74.48
CA LYS A 1013 33.94 -49.55 -75.71
C LYS A 1013 34.96 -50.22 -76.64
N ALA A 1014 36.14 -50.56 -76.13
CA ALA A 1014 37.20 -51.25 -76.87
C ALA A 1014 36.77 -52.65 -77.37
N ALA A 1015 35.94 -53.39 -76.62
CA ALA A 1015 35.40 -54.67 -77.08
C ALA A 1015 34.36 -54.51 -78.20
N ARG A 1016 33.56 -53.44 -78.18
CA ARG A 1016 32.65 -53.08 -79.28
C ARG A 1016 33.41 -52.65 -80.53
N GLU A 1017 34.55 -51.98 -80.37
CA GLU A 1017 35.43 -51.55 -81.48
C GLU A 1017 36.26 -52.71 -82.05
N ALA A 1018 36.81 -53.58 -81.20
CA ALA A 1018 37.56 -54.77 -81.61
C ALA A 1018 36.71 -55.79 -82.39
N ALA A 1019 35.38 -55.74 -82.25
CA ALA A 1019 34.43 -56.52 -83.05
C ALA A 1019 34.26 -56.01 -84.51
N GLN A 1020 35.00 -55.00 -84.97
CA GLN A 1020 34.71 -54.28 -86.22
C GLN A 1020 35.85 -54.13 -87.26
N VAL A 1021 36.91 -54.98 -87.29
CA VAL A 1021 37.97 -54.93 -88.34
C VAL A 1021 38.46 -56.32 -88.83
N PRO A 1022 38.58 -56.60 -90.15
CA PRO A 1022 39.10 -57.85 -90.75
C PRO A 1022 40.41 -57.72 -91.59
N SER A 1023 40.91 -58.82 -92.17
CA SER A 1023 42.07 -58.87 -93.13
C SER A 1023 41.93 -59.99 -94.20
N ILE A 1024 42.71 -59.95 -95.30
CA ILE A 1024 42.41 -60.60 -96.62
C ILE A 1024 43.65 -61.29 -97.27
N ASP A 1025 43.42 -62.31 -98.12
CA ASP A 1025 44.11 -62.68 -99.41
C ASP A 1025 44.07 -64.22 -99.69
N ASP A 1026 44.09 -64.79 -100.91
CA ASP A 1026 43.67 -64.39 -102.29
C ASP A 1026 43.58 -65.66 -103.20
N ALA A 1027 42.98 -65.54 -104.42
CA ALA A 1027 43.12 -66.37 -105.64
C ALA A 1027 42.61 -67.84 -105.66
N THR A 1028 41.92 -68.35 -106.71
CA THR A 1028 41.42 -67.75 -107.97
C THR A 1028 40.25 -68.51 -108.63
N ARG A 1029 39.35 -67.74 -109.29
CA ARG A 1029 38.52 -68.04 -110.51
C ARG A 1029 37.42 -69.13 -110.52
N ALA A 1030 36.17 -68.67 -110.53
CA ALA A 1030 35.16 -68.92 -111.57
C ALA A 1030 34.13 -67.77 -111.60
N ASP A 1031 33.54 -67.45 -112.76
CA ASP A 1031 32.67 -66.27 -113.07
C ASP A 1031 31.90 -66.57 -114.41
N PRO A 1032 30.96 -65.77 -114.99
CA PRO A 1032 30.36 -64.47 -114.61
C PRO A 1032 28.80 -64.48 -114.56
N GLY A 1033 28.07 -63.40 -114.22
CA GLY A 1033 28.41 -62.05 -113.75
C GLY A 1033 27.23 -61.07 -113.99
N GLY A 1034 27.17 -59.91 -113.32
CA GLY A 1034 26.04 -58.98 -113.50
C GLY A 1034 25.87 -57.79 -112.55
N THR A 1035 26.95 -57.17 -112.05
CA THR A 1035 26.91 -56.09 -111.03
C THR A 1035 27.76 -54.88 -111.39
N ALA A 1036 27.33 -53.67 -111.01
CA ALA A 1036 28.06 -52.39 -111.03
C ALA A 1036 27.74 -51.64 -109.71
N GLN A 1037 28.69 -51.06 -108.95
CA GLN A 1037 29.63 -49.94 -109.23
C GLN A 1037 28.90 -48.59 -109.41
N ALA A 1038 29.36 -47.44 -108.90
CA ALA A 1038 30.65 -47.02 -108.28
C ALA A 1038 30.38 -46.31 -106.92
N GLU A 1039 31.27 -46.14 -105.92
CA GLU A 1039 32.68 -45.69 -105.86
C GLU A 1039 32.86 -44.16 -106.09
N GLY A 1040 33.55 -43.43 -105.19
CA GLY A 1040 33.76 -41.96 -105.37
C GLY A 1040 34.17 -41.06 -104.18
N THR A 1041 35.35 -41.28 -103.58
CA THR A 1041 36.33 -40.27 -103.03
C THR A 1041 35.99 -39.01 -102.19
N HIS A 1042 36.97 -38.66 -101.34
CA HIS A 1042 37.24 -37.38 -100.61
C HIS A 1042 37.16 -36.06 -101.43
N PRO A 1043 37.32 -34.84 -100.84
CA PRO A 1043 37.46 -34.44 -99.42
C PRO A 1043 36.54 -33.25 -98.98
N THR A 1044 36.76 -32.72 -97.77
CA THR A 1044 36.51 -31.30 -97.42
C THR A 1044 37.19 -30.33 -98.41
N PRO A 1045 36.67 -29.11 -98.70
CA PRO A 1045 36.17 -28.18 -97.67
C PRO A 1045 34.92 -27.32 -97.98
N ASP A 1046 34.39 -26.75 -96.89
CA ASP A 1046 33.73 -25.44 -96.67
C ASP A 1046 33.05 -24.61 -97.81
N SER A 1047 32.03 -23.86 -97.37
CA SER A 1047 31.49 -22.61 -97.93
C SER A 1047 30.37 -22.62 -99.01
N ARG A 1048 29.13 -22.45 -98.50
CA ARG A 1048 28.08 -21.46 -98.92
C ARG A 1048 27.08 -21.75 -100.07
N LYS A 1049 25.78 -21.71 -99.68
CA LYS A 1049 24.56 -21.17 -100.36
C LYS A 1049 23.98 -21.87 -101.61
N GLY A 1050 22.68 -22.22 -101.55
CA GLY A 1050 21.80 -22.39 -102.73
C GLY A 1050 20.47 -23.15 -102.47
N GLN A 1051 19.32 -22.56 -102.83
CA GLN A 1051 17.95 -23.15 -102.92
C GLN A 1051 17.44 -22.98 -104.39
N PRO A 1052 16.25 -23.47 -104.86
CA PRO A 1052 15.06 -24.08 -104.21
C PRO A 1052 14.56 -25.37 -104.97
N SER A 1053 13.30 -25.88 -105.08
CA SER A 1053 11.92 -25.70 -104.50
C SER A 1053 10.98 -26.89 -104.89
N ALA A 1054 10.12 -27.35 -103.96
CA ALA A 1054 8.65 -27.67 -104.13
C ALA A 1054 8.13 -28.78 -105.12
N PRO A 1055 6.85 -29.26 -105.00
CA PRO A 1055 6.11 -29.67 -103.78
C PRO A 1055 5.12 -30.89 -103.91
N SER A 1056 4.62 -31.38 -102.75
CA SER A 1056 3.28 -32.01 -102.51
C SER A 1056 2.98 -33.45 -102.99
N PRO A 1057 2.00 -34.18 -102.40
CA PRO A 1057 0.96 -33.77 -101.42
C PRO A 1057 1.08 -34.40 -100.00
N GLN A 1058 0.14 -34.06 -99.09
CA GLN A 1058 0.15 -34.39 -97.66
C GLN A 1058 -1.13 -35.11 -97.16
N GLN A 1059 -1.06 -35.73 -95.98
CA GLN A 1059 -2.21 -36.07 -95.11
C GLN A 1059 -2.05 -35.38 -93.74
N PRO A 1060 -3.15 -34.96 -93.07
CA PRO A 1060 -3.09 -34.25 -91.79
C PRO A 1060 -3.00 -35.16 -90.56
N GLN A 1061 -2.23 -34.76 -89.55
CA GLN A 1061 -2.21 -35.37 -88.22
C GLN A 1061 -3.36 -34.84 -87.34
N ARG A 1062 -3.84 -35.65 -86.39
CA ARG A 1062 -4.79 -35.21 -85.35
C ARG A 1062 -4.06 -34.59 -84.16
N PRO A 1063 -4.58 -33.54 -83.51
CA PRO A 1063 -4.04 -33.03 -82.25
C PRO A 1063 -4.28 -34.03 -81.10
N ALA A 1064 -3.33 -34.10 -80.17
CA ALA A 1064 -3.45 -34.83 -78.91
C ALA A 1064 -3.75 -33.87 -77.73
N ASN A 1065 -4.19 -34.41 -76.60
CA ASN A 1065 -4.36 -33.71 -75.32
C ASN A 1065 -5.31 -32.49 -75.36
N THR A 1066 -6.47 -32.63 -75.99
CA THR A 1066 -7.45 -31.54 -76.21
C THR A 1066 -8.40 -31.25 -75.03
N ARG A 1067 -8.23 -31.88 -73.86
CA ARG A 1067 -9.07 -31.64 -72.67
C ARG A 1067 -8.29 -31.94 -71.38
N PHE A 1068 -8.48 -31.09 -70.37
CA PHE A 1068 -8.01 -31.29 -68.99
C PHE A 1068 -9.21 -31.46 -68.04
N TYR A 1069 -9.01 -32.22 -66.95
CA TYR A 1069 -9.94 -32.36 -65.83
C TYR A 1069 -9.13 -32.80 -64.60
N GLY A 1070 -9.47 -32.26 -63.43
CA GLY A 1070 -8.87 -32.67 -62.16
C GLY A 1070 -9.66 -32.09 -60.97
N SER A 1071 -9.65 -32.83 -59.87
CA SER A 1071 -10.22 -32.40 -58.58
C SER A 1071 -9.09 -32.14 -57.58
N TYR A 1072 -9.24 -31.12 -56.75
CA TYR A 1072 -8.26 -30.73 -55.75
C TYR A 1072 -8.96 -30.39 -54.43
N THR A 1073 -8.68 -31.16 -53.38
CA THR A 1073 -9.28 -30.96 -52.04
C THR A 1073 -8.52 -29.86 -51.30
N VAL A 1074 -9.25 -28.86 -50.81
CA VAL A 1074 -8.70 -27.67 -50.14
C VAL A 1074 -8.83 -27.82 -48.61
N ASP A 1075 -7.80 -27.43 -47.86
CA ASP A 1075 -7.80 -27.40 -46.40
C ASP A 1075 -8.70 -26.25 -45.87
N PRO A 1076 -9.77 -26.52 -45.10
CA PRO A 1076 -10.68 -25.49 -44.58
C PRO A 1076 -10.00 -24.43 -43.69
N GLY A 1077 -8.85 -24.74 -43.08
CA GLY A 1077 -8.07 -23.79 -42.30
C GLY A 1077 -7.03 -23.00 -43.11
N ARG A 1078 -6.82 -23.32 -44.39
CA ARG A 1078 -5.74 -22.74 -45.23
C ARG A 1078 -6.14 -22.35 -46.65
N TYR A 1079 -7.43 -22.44 -46.98
CA TYR A 1079 -8.01 -22.23 -48.30
C TYR A 1079 -7.42 -21.07 -49.12
N GLY A 1080 -7.22 -19.89 -48.52
CA GLY A 1080 -6.65 -18.72 -49.23
C GLY A 1080 -5.26 -18.98 -49.83
N ARG A 1081 -4.40 -19.75 -49.15
CA ARG A 1081 -3.07 -20.12 -49.69
C ARG A 1081 -3.20 -21.17 -50.79
N ASP A 1082 -4.04 -22.17 -50.58
CA ASP A 1082 -4.10 -23.32 -51.49
C ASP A 1082 -4.87 -22.98 -52.79
N PHE A 1083 -5.87 -22.09 -52.74
CA PHE A 1083 -6.43 -21.44 -53.94
C PHE A 1083 -5.41 -20.54 -54.65
N THR A 1084 -4.52 -19.84 -53.93
CA THR A 1084 -3.44 -19.06 -54.55
C THR A 1084 -2.46 -19.97 -55.29
N ASN A 1085 -2.11 -21.12 -54.71
CA ASN A 1085 -1.28 -22.13 -55.36
C ASN A 1085 -1.97 -22.73 -56.60
N LEU A 1086 -3.26 -23.08 -56.51
CA LEU A 1086 -4.05 -23.55 -57.65
C LEU A 1086 -4.09 -22.51 -58.80
N ALA A 1087 -4.25 -21.24 -58.45
CA ALA A 1087 -4.26 -20.13 -59.40
C ALA A 1087 -2.91 -19.96 -60.12
N GLN A 1088 -1.79 -20.02 -59.37
CA GLN A 1088 -0.45 -19.82 -59.94
C GLN A 1088 0.07 -21.06 -60.69
N GLU A 1089 -0.06 -22.25 -60.11
CA GLU A 1089 0.61 -23.45 -60.63
C GLU A 1089 -0.24 -24.29 -61.59
N VAL A 1090 -1.56 -24.05 -61.67
CA VAL A 1090 -2.45 -24.76 -62.61
C VAL A 1090 -3.20 -23.78 -63.51
N LEU A 1091 -4.06 -22.91 -62.94
CA LEU A 1091 -4.98 -22.10 -63.75
C LEU A 1091 -4.26 -21.09 -64.65
N ARG A 1092 -3.19 -20.42 -64.16
CA ARG A 1092 -2.33 -19.54 -64.96
C ARG A 1092 -1.85 -20.21 -66.25
N HIS A 1093 -1.49 -21.49 -66.21
CA HIS A 1093 -0.93 -22.21 -67.34
C HIS A 1093 -1.99 -22.72 -68.32
N LEU A 1094 -3.22 -22.98 -67.85
CA LEU A 1094 -4.36 -23.33 -68.71
C LEU A 1094 -4.95 -22.09 -69.40
N VAL A 1095 -5.09 -20.97 -68.69
CA VAL A 1095 -5.64 -19.70 -69.21
C VAL A 1095 -4.65 -18.98 -70.14
N ALA A 1096 -3.34 -19.30 -70.06
CA ALA A 1096 -2.33 -18.81 -71.00
C ALA A 1096 -2.39 -19.47 -72.40
N VAL A 1097 -3.26 -20.46 -72.61
CA VAL A 1097 -3.47 -21.10 -73.92
C VAL A 1097 -4.54 -20.33 -74.71
N GLU A 1098 -4.12 -19.67 -75.78
CA GLU A 1098 -4.98 -18.80 -76.59
C GLU A 1098 -6.16 -19.59 -77.21
N GLY A 1099 -7.39 -19.22 -76.85
CA GLY A 1099 -8.62 -19.88 -77.29
C GLY A 1099 -9.13 -21.02 -76.40
N ALA A 1100 -8.53 -21.28 -75.23
CA ALA A 1100 -9.05 -22.24 -74.27
C ALA A 1100 -10.26 -21.70 -73.49
N ASP A 1101 -11.36 -22.46 -73.46
CA ASP A 1101 -12.51 -22.21 -72.58
C ASP A 1101 -12.30 -22.94 -71.25
N VAL A 1102 -12.33 -22.21 -70.13
CA VAL A 1102 -11.92 -22.68 -68.80
C VAL A 1102 -13.01 -22.39 -67.79
N THR A 1103 -13.92 -23.35 -67.60
CA THR A 1103 -14.93 -23.32 -66.53
C THR A 1103 -14.32 -23.80 -65.21
N ILE A 1104 -14.60 -23.08 -64.12
CA ILE A 1104 -14.21 -23.46 -62.74
C ILE A 1104 -15.48 -23.60 -61.92
N SER A 1105 -15.65 -24.73 -61.23
CA SER A 1105 -16.71 -24.96 -60.25
C SER A 1105 -16.11 -25.26 -58.87
N VAL A 1106 -16.83 -24.89 -57.81
CA VAL A 1106 -16.43 -25.09 -56.41
C VAL A 1106 -17.54 -25.82 -55.69
N GLU A 1107 -17.30 -27.08 -55.33
CA GLU A 1107 -18.21 -27.88 -54.51
C GLU A 1107 -17.83 -27.72 -53.04
N ILE A 1108 -18.81 -27.48 -52.16
CA ILE A 1108 -18.62 -27.36 -50.71
C ILE A 1108 -19.49 -28.42 -50.03
N LYS A 1109 -18.86 -29.28 -49.22
CA LYS A 1109 -19.52 -30.31 -48.42
C LYS A 1109 -19.10 -30.20 -46.97
N ALA A 1110 -20.05 -30.24 -46.07
CA ALA A 1110 -19.84 -30.25 -44.62
C ALA A 1110 -20.85 -31.19 -43.98
N THR A 1111 -20.37 -32.11 -43.15
CA THR A 1111 -21.18 -33.02 -42.34
C THR A 1111 -20.91 -32.77 -40.86
N HIS A 1112 -21.92 -32.96 -40.02
CA HIS A 1112 -21.79 -32.81 -38.57
C HIS A 1112 -22.82 -33.70 -37.87
N ASP A 1113 -22.33 -34.71 -37.13
CA ASP A 1113 -23.13 -35.81 -36.57
C ASP A 1113 -24.23 -35.36 -35.58
N GLY A 1114 -24.15 -34.13 -35.08
CA GLY A 1114 -25.16 -33.51 -34.21
C GLY A 1114 -26.13 -32.54 -34.92
N GLY A 1115 -26.09 -32.45 -36.25
CA GLY A 1115 -26.81 -31.45 -37.04
C GLY A 1115 -26.18 -30.06 -36.98
N PHE A 1116 -26.64 -29.12 -37.81
CA PHE A 1116 -26.18 -27.73 -37.82
C PHE A 1116 -27.16 -26.82 -37.07
N ALA A 1117 -26.63 -25.85 -36.31
CA ALA A 1117 -27.47 -24.92 -35.55
C ALA A 1117 -28.30 -24.01 -36.48
N GLU A 1118 -29.54 -23.71 -36.09
CA GLU A 1118 -30.54 -23.03 -36.94
C GLU A 1118 -30.08 -21.64 -37.43
N ASP A 1119 -29.41 -20.85 -36.58
CA ASP A 1119 -28.79 -19.58 -36.99
C ASP A 1119 -27.70 -19.77 -38.05
N THR A 1120 -26.91 -20.85 -37.97
CA THR A 1120 -25.88 -21.19 -38.98
C THR A 1120 -26.54 -21.61 -40.30
N VAL A 1121 -27.58 -22.44 -40.25
CA VAL A 1121 -28.37 -22.85 -41.42
C VAL A 1121 -28.97 -21.63 -42.13
N ARG A 1122 -29.56 -20.69 -41.37
CA ARG A 1122 -30.12 -19.43 -41.91
C ARG A 1122 -29.02 -18.58 -42.57
N VAL A 1123 -27.94 -18.28 -41.86
CA VAL A 1123 -26.86 -17.40 -42.34
C VAL A 1123 -26.16 -17.99 -43.57
N VAL A 1124 -25.89 -19.30 -43.62
CA VAL A 1124 -25.27 -19.93 -44.80
C VAL A 1124 -26.22 -19.92 -45.99
N SER A 1125 -27.51 -20.21 -45.79
CA SER A 1125 -28.51 -20.22 -46.86
C SER A 1125 -28.77 -18.83 -47.45
N GLU A 1126 -28.81 -17.78 -46.62
CA GLU A 1126 -28.98 -16.39 -47.07
C GLU A 1126 -27.76 -15.89 -47.86
N ASN A 1127 -26.55 -16.22 -47.41
CA ASN A 1127 -25.31 -15.91 -48.11
C ASN A 1127 -25.17 -16.69 -49.44
N ALA A 1128 -25.54 -17.98 -49.47
CA ALA A 1128 -25.49 -18.78 -50.70
C ALA A 1128 -26.43 -18.22 -51.80
N ASN A 1129 -27.63 -17.76 -51.41
CA ASN A 1129 -28.54 -17.05 -52.32
C ASN A 1129 -27.98 -15.70 -52.79
N THR A 1130 -27.36 -14.92 -51.91
CA THR A 1130 -26.75 -13.63 -52.24
C THR A 1130 -25.54 -13.77 -53.17
N LEU A 1131 -24.75 -14.84 -52.99
CA LEU A 1131 -23.61 -15.21 -53.83
C LEU A 1131 -24.01 -15.96 -55.11
N LYS A 1132 -25.31 -16.29 -55.29
CA LYS A 1132 -25.88 -16.99 -56.45
C LYS A 1132 -25.23 -18.35 -56.72
N PHE A 1133 -25.24 -19.21 -55.71
CA PHE A 1133 -24.94 -20.64 -55.91
C PHE A 1133 -26.00 -21.26 -56.84
N ASP A 1134 -25.57 -22.06 -57.82
CA ASP A 1134 -26.48 -22.72 -58.78
C ASP A 1134 -27.39 -23.75 -58.10
N GLU A 1135 -26.90 -24.44 -57.07
CA GLU A 1135 -27.65 -25.35 -56.21
C GLU A 1135 -27.04 -25.31 -54.79
N ALA A 1136 -27.88 -25.08 -53.77
CA ALA A 1136 -27.46 -25.03 -52.37
C ALA A 1136 -28.63 -25.30 -51.41
N GLY A 1137 -28.38 -26.08 -50.37
CA GLY A 1137 -29.35 -26.37 -49.31
C GLY A 1137 -28.75 -27.27 -48.24
N PHE A 1138 -29.38 -27.29 -47.06
CA PHE A 1138 -29.14 -28.30 -46.03
C PHE A 1138 -30.17 -29.42 -46.20
N ALA A 1139 -29.75 -30.66 -45.98
CA ALA A 1139 -30.61 -31.83 -46.00
C ALA A 1139 -30.28 -32.72 -44.79
N ASP A 1140 -31.31 -33.34 -44.23
CA ASP A 1140 -31.17 -34.41 -43.25
C ASP A 1140 -30.93 -35.75 -43.99
N GLU A 1141 -30.02 -36.61 -43.50
CA GLU A 1141 -29.76 -37.97 -44.03
C GLU A 1141 -30.65 -39.05 -43.41
#